data_AF-A0A7S6M9E3-F1
#
_entry.id   AF-A0A7S6M9E3-F1
#
_cell.length_a   1.000
_cell.length_b   1.000
_cell.length_c   1.000
_cell.angle_alpha   90.00
_cell.angle_beta   90.00
_cell.angle_gamma   90.00
#
_symmetry.space_group_name_H-M   'P 1'
#
loop_
_entity.id
_entity.type
_entity.pdbx_description
1 polymer ?
#
loop_
_entity_poly.entity_id
_entity_poly.type
_entity_poly.pdbx_seq_one_letter_code
_entity_poly.pdbx_strand_id
1 'polypeptide(L)'
;MIRTPFTLVMIGLFSVIGIGATQRTAAQPLPPPFEPDEALIALDGAIDWTTFGLMAVQDQGRYKSLESFARETMGMLTGRSALPGLSPCASALEWAFNSPKYEHLRVVYLKDAVMRREFAIDLPKERRAQAERDGLFTPAELRSPAVQDRIGELRAITRMQSAVSRVLDAIQVAHFYPFMLQAIPAAEGAAEDAWHAPRAALWNLPPEAVAELGLDRAALERLTRRTGPIPGLSSEDALAWARLAAAWNDRDAAAVNAHLSVLARRMPEIAGTGHYPPAAQLGAERVYYRMNKFASGWIVYLLAAIVGAIAMVTRWKTPAVAGVVLLLVALAWHATGIGLRWYILGRIPVANMFEATFAAAWMCVLGALLLAWVYRHAAMLVAAAVTGFFALILADFVMPAHSTNLGTMMAILDDVMLRIHTTLIVLSYAMVFLAAVLGAMYLFGFYLLRAPAASVEAGVLIAACGLAMSTIAPTVFTLAASSPVTAAEMLKLPGVAYAAAALAALLFSAIPSLRLFRAPRIACTFAVVFGAGSLTLAVLPHGYFVGWAKTAIYGGAAWTLATLIGAALLSLLSARTAVLAPASGGSGGARVSLYDRPILAGALPGDEQGASRLPRWLHELDWCHLIVLNIIFVALFVGTILGAIWADYSWGRPWGWDPKEVFAMNTWIVYAAIIHIRFVVRDRGLWTAWLSLVGCAVMAFNWYVVNTHIVGLHSYA
;
A
#
# COMPACT_ATOMS: atom_id res chain seq x y z
N MET A 1 42.38 -9.59 48.87
CA MET A 1 40.92 -9.83 48.69
C MET A 1 40.72 -10.59 47.38
N ILE A 2 40.51 -11.90 47.54
CA ILE A 2 39.98 -12.97 46.66
C ILE A 2 39.69 -12.61 45.18
N ARG A 3 40.39 -13.28 44.24
CA ARG A 3 39.81 -14.20 43.23
C ARG A 3 40.91 -14.94 42.43
N THR A 4 40.85 -16.26 42.48
CA THR A 4 41.61 -17.30 41.77
C THR A 4 40.83 -17.78 40.51
N PRO A 5 41.33 -18.72 39.67
CA PRO A 5 42.48 -18.55 38.79
C PRO A 5 42.19 -19.00 37.34
N PHE A 6 43.09 -18.61 36.44
CA PHE A 6 43.25 -19.14 35.09
C PHE A 6 44.50 -20.02 35.06
N THR A 7 44.47 -21.05 34.20
CA THR A 7 45.61 -21.72 33.54
C THR A 7 46.19 -23.01 34.17
N LEU A 8 46.37 -24.00 33.26
CA LEU A 8 47.29 -25.16 33.25
C LEU A 8 46.83 -26.50 33.85
N VAL A 9 46.13 -27.30 33.03
CA VAL A 9 46.47 -28.73 32.85
C VAL A 9 46.34 -29.06 31.35
N MET A 10 47.49 -29.25 30.71
CA MET A 10 47.65 -29.78 29.36
C MET A 10 48.84 -30.73 29.38
N ILE A 11 48.73 -31.79 28.58
CA ILE A 11 49.76 -32.77 28.14
C ILE A 11 49.69 -34.13 28.83
N GLY A 12 49.21 -35.12 28.06
CA GLY A 12 49.86 -36.43 28.02
C GLY A 12 49.05 -37.63 28.52
N LEU A 13 48.01 -38.03 27.77
CA LEU A 13 47.71 -39.47 27.62
C LEU A 13 47.09 -39.72 26.25
N PHE A 14 47.93 -40.21 25.33
CA PHE A 14 47.57 -40.67 24.01
C PHE A 14 47.15 -42.14 24.08
N SER A 15 46.21 -42.49 23.20
CA SER A 15 45.98 -43.83 22.64
C SER A 15 45.19 -44.82 23.50
N VAL A 16 43.98 -45.17 23.05
CA VAL A 16 43.63 -46.51 22.54
C VAL A 16 42.13 -46.55 22.17
N ILE A 17 41.86 -47.04 20.95
CA ILE A 17 40.57 -47.45 20.32
C ILE A 17 39.74 -46.39 19.59
N GLY A 18 39.77 -46.50 18.24
CA GLY A 18 38.54 -46.40 17.44
C GLY A 18 38.38 -45.14 16.59
N ILE A 19 39.31 -44.89 15.66
CA ILE A 19 39.05 -44.03 14.51
C ILE A 19 37.99 -44.72 13.64
N GLY A 20 36.72 -44.43 13.92
CA GLY A 20 35.70 -44.37 12.88
C GLY A 20 35.83 -43.00 12.26
N ALA A 21 36.55 -42.91 11.13
CA ALA A 21 36.45 -41.74 10.28
C ALA A 21 35.00 -41.71 9.75
N THR A 22 34.10 -41.02 10.46
CA THR A 22 32.95 -40.43 9.80
C THR A 22 33.55 -39.43 8.83
N GLN A 23 33.63 -39.84 7.55
CA GLN A 23 33.73 -38.91 6.45
C GLN A 23 32.73 -37.80 6.80
N ARG A 24 33.23 -36.60 7.12
CA ARG A 24 32.44 -35.40 6.94
C ARG A 24 32.10 -35.44 5.47
N THR A 25 30.90 -35.90 5.14
CA THR A 25 30.28 -35.67 3.85
C THR A 25 30.52 -34.18 3.59
N ALA A 26 31.34 -33.88 2.59
CA ALA A 26 31.58 -32.50 2.18
C ALA A 26 30.20 -31.84 2.10
N ALA A 27 30.00 -30.75 2.86
CA ALA A 27 28.74 -30.02 2.82
C ALA A 27 28.44 -29.77 1.35
N GLN A 28 27.31 -30.30 0.85
CA GLN A 28 26.94 -30.07 -0.54
C GLN A 28 26.99 -28.55 -0.77
N PRO A 29 27.65 -28.10 -1.85
CA PRO A 29 27.75 -26.68 -2.13
C PRO A 29 26.33 -26.10 -2.16
N LEU A 30 26.13 -25.00 -1.44
CA LEU A 30 24.85 -24.33 -1.36
C LEU A 30 24.39 -23.98 -2.79
N PRO A 31 23.10 -24.17 -3.13
CA PRO A 31 22.62 -23.85 -4.46
C PRO A 31 22.92 -22.38 -4.80
N PRO A 32 23.51 -22.08 -5.97
CA PRO A 32 23.81 -20.71 -6.33
C PRO A 32 22.52 -19.91 -6.60
N PRO A 33 22.58 -18.56 -6.48
CA PRO A 33 21.50 -17.72 -6.96
C PRO A 33 21.41 -17.78 -8.49
N PHE A 34 20.28 -17.40 -9.06
CA PHE A 34 20.19 -17.20 -10.49
C PHE A 34 21.13 -16.08 -10.94
N GLU A 35 21.99 -16.39 -11.92
CA GLU A 35 22.82 -15.44 -12.64
C GLU A 35 22.69 -15.73 -14.13
N PRO A 36 22.32 -14.74 -14.97
CA PRO A 36 22.22 -14.95 -16.40
C PRO A 36 23.61 -15.07 -17.03
N ASP A 37 23.73 -15.91 -18.06
CA ASP A 37 24.95 -15.97 -18.88
C ASP A 37 25.08 -14.71 -19.77
N GLU A 38 26.31 -14.36 -20.17
CA GLU A 38 26.57 -13.16 -20.99
C GLU A 38 25.84 -13.20 -22.34
N ALA A 39 25.66 -14.40 -22.91
CA ALA A 39 24.97 -14.58 -24.18
C ALA A 39 23.47 -14.26 -24.08
N LEU A 40 22.83 -14.58 -22.95
CA LEU A 40 21.44 -14.28 -22.66
C LEU A 40 21.24 -12.78 -22.42
N ILE A 41 22.18 -12.11 -21.75
CA ILE A 41 22.16 -10.64 -21.61
C ILE A 41 22.29 -9.98 -23.00
N ALA A 42 23.20 -10.48 -23.84
CA ALA A 42 23.38 -9.98 -25.20
C ALA A 42 22.13 -10.22 -26.08
N LEU A 43 21.50 -11.39 -25.96
CA LEU A 43 20.24 -11.71 -26.62
C LEU A 43 19.13 -10.74 -26.20
N ASP A 44 18.95 -10.51 -24.90
CA ASP A 44 17.95 -9.58 -24.37
C ASP A 44 18.13 -8.16 -24.93
N GLY A 45 19.38 -7.67 -24.98
CA GLY A 45 19.70 -6.35 -25.54
C GLY A 45 19.49 -6.23 -27.06
N ALA A 46 19.48 -7.35 -27.78
CA ALA A 46 19.31 -7.39 -29.23
C ALA A 46 17.84 -7.53 -29.70
N ILE A 47 16.89 -7.72 -28.78
CA ILE A 47 15.47 -7.90 -29.10
C ILE A 47 14.73 -6.57 -29.02
N ASP A 48 13.87 -6.29 -29.99
CA ASP A 48 13.00 -5.11 -29.97
C ASP A 48 11.80 -5.29 -29.03
N TRP A 49 12.04 -5.10 -27.73
CA TRP A 49 10.99 -5.13 -26.72
C TRP A 49 10.00 -3.97 -26.84
N THR A 50 10.31 -2.90 -27.59
CA THR A 50 9.36 -1.81 -27.81
C THR A 50 8.19 -2.28 -28.67
N THR A 51 8.45 -3.13 -29.65
CA THR A 51 7.41 -3.78 -30.46
C THR A 51 6.84 -4.99 -29.73
N PHE A 52 7.68 -5.98 -29.38
CA PHE A 52 7.18 -7.29 -28.93
C PHE A 52 6.61 -7.30 -27.51
N GLY A 53 7.03 -6.36 -26.64
CA GLY A 53 6.41 -6.24 -25.33
C GLY A 53 4.94 -5.78 -25.37
N LEU A 54 4.42 -5.34 -26.54
CA LEU A 54 3.02 -4.98 -26.74
C LEU A 54 2.15 -6.17 -27.15
N MET A 55 2.72 -7.35 -27.40
CA MET A 55 1.90 -8.53 -27.66
C MET A 55 0.94 -8.76 -26.51
N ALA A 56 -0.32 -9.03 -26.82
CA ALA A 56 -1.35 -9.27 -25.81
C ALA A 56 -1.17 -10.65 -25.16
N VAL A 57 -1.42 -10.68 -23.85
CA VAL A 57 -1.52 -11.88 -23.04
C VAL A 57 -2.82 -11.77 -22.24
N GLN A 58 -3.60 -12.84 -22.19
CA GLN A 58 -4.76 -12.91 -21.31
C GLN A 58 -4.32 -13.44 -19.94
N ASP A 59 -4.75 -12.79 -18.87
CA ASP A 59 -4.47 -13.19 -17.51
C ASP A 59 -5.65 -12.82 -16.61
N GLN A 60 -6.19 -13.80 -15.89
CA GLN A 60 -7.36 -13.64 -15.02
C GLN A 60 -8.57 -12.97 -15.70
N GLY A 61 -8.84 -13.33 -16.96
CA GLY A 61 -9.97 -12.77 -17.73
C GLY A 61 -9.76 -11.34 -18.23
N ARG A 62 -8.53 -10.80 -18.16
CA ARG A 62 -8.17 -9.47 -18.69
C ARG A 62 -7.04 -9.58 -19.70
N TYR A 63 -7.07 -8.74 -20.73
CA TYR A 63 -5.96 -8.56 -21.64
C TYR A 63 -4.91 -7.60 -21.07
N LYS A 64 -3.64 -8.01 -21.16
CA LYS A 64 -2.45 -7.27 -20.70
C LYS A 64 -1.42 -7.23 -21.82
N SER A 65 -0.52 -6.26 -21.79
CA SER A 65 0.69 -6.33 -22.61
C SER A 65 1.64 -7.40 -22.05
N LEU A 66 2.43 -8.05 -22.91
CA LEU A 66 3.44 -9.02 -22.49
C LEU A 66 4.40 -8.41 -21.46
N GLU A 67 4.78 -7.14 -21.64
CA GLU A 67 5.64 -6.45 -20.67
C GLU A 67 4.96 -6.27 -19.31
N SER A 68 3.69 -5.85 -19.27
CA SER A 68 2.97 -5.68 -18.00
C SER A 68 2.71 -7.01 -17.30
N PHE A 69 2.32 -8.06 -18.04
CA PHE A 69 2.22 -9.42 -17.54
C PHE A 69 3.55 -9.89 -16.94
N ALA A 70 4.64 -9.75 -17.69
CA ALA A 70 5.98 -10.14 -17.25
C ALA A 70 6.42 -9.42 -15.98
N ARG A 71 6.25 -8.10 -15.90
CA ARG A 71 6.59 -7.30 -14.71
C ARG A 71 5.82 -7.76 -13.47
N GLU A 72 4.54 -8.10 -13.65
CA GLU A 72 3.67 -8.55 -12.58
C GLU A 72 4.08 -9.94 -12.08
N THR A 73 4.22 -10.92 -12.97
CA THR A 73 4.60 -12.29 -12.62
C THR A 73 6.02 -12.39 -12.10
N MET A 74 6.98 -11.71 -12.72
CA MET A 74 8.37 -11.69 -12.22
C MET A 74 8.45 -10.96 -10.87
N GLY A 75 7.58 -9.96 -10.65
CA GLY A 75 7.39 -9.29 -9.36
C GLY A 75 6.98 -10.24 -8.25
N MET A 76 6.05 -11.16 -8.54
CA MET A 76 5.64 -12.21 -7.60
C MET A 76 6.78 -13.20 -7.34
N LEU A 77 7.50 -13.62 -8.39
CA LEU A 77 8.56 -14.63 -8.31
C LEU A 77 9.81 -14.13 -7.58
N THR A 78 10.32 -12.96 -7.97
CA THR A 78 11.65 -12.45 -7.58
C THR A 78 11.59 -11.26 -6.63
N GLY A 79 10.40 -10.72 -6.37
CA GLY A 79 10.23 -9.44 -5.67
C GLY A 79 10.64 -8.22 -6.51
N ARG A 80 11.09 -8.42 -7.76
CA ARG A 80 11.49 -7.39 -8.72
C ARG A 80 10.75 -7.60 -10.03
N SER A 81 10.66 -6.59 -10.88
CA SER A 81 9.91 -6.71 -12.14
C SER A 81 10.56 -7.60 -13.21
N ALA A 82 11.69 -8.26 -12.91
CA ALA A 82 12.46 -9.08 -13.84
C ALA A 82 13.43 -9.99 -13.06
N LEU A 83 13.93 -11.04 -13.72
CA LEU A 83 15.08 -11.80 -13.26
C LEU A 83 16.31 -10.87 -13.19
N PRO A 84 17.25 -11.12 -12.25
CA PRO A 84 18.49 -10.36 -12.16
C PRO A 84 19.21 -10.28 -13.51
N GLY A 85 19.53 -9.07 -13.97
CA GLY A 85 20.31 -8.83 -15.19
C GLY A 85 19.54 -8.86 -16.51
N LEU A 86 18.22 -9.12 -16.49
CA LEU A 86 17.39 -9.22 -17.70
C LEU A 86 16.24 -8.21 -17.69
N SER A 87 15.70 -7.92 -18.89
CA SER A 87 14.45 -7.19 -19.05
C SER A 87 13.25 -8.04 -18.59
N PRO A 88 12.09 -7.43 -18.27
CA PRO A 88 10.90 -8.18 -17.87
C PRO A 88 10.47 -9.21 -18.92
N CYS A 89 10.41 -8.81 -20.19
CA CYS A 89 9.98 -9.69 -21.27
C CYS A 89 10.98 -10.84 -21.51
N ALA A 90 12.28 -10.57 -21.46
CA ALA A 90 13.29 -11.63 -21.55
C ALA A 90 13.20 -12.59 -20.36
N SER A 91 12.96 -12.07 -19.16
CA SER A 91 12.77 -12.89 -17.96
C SER A 91 11.55 -13.81 -18.09
N ALA A 92 10.46 -13.29 -18.67
CA ALA A 92 9.26 -14.06 -18.96
C ALA A 92 9.54 -15.19 -19.96
N LEU A 93 10.18 -14.89 -21.10
CA LEU A 93 10.48 -15.93 -22.10
C LEU A 93 11.49 -16.96 -21.59
N GLU A 94 12.54 -16.51 -20.91
CA GLU A 94 13.53 -17.40 -20.29
C GLU A 94 12.85 -18.32 -19.27
N TRP A 95 11.97 -17.79 -18.41
CA TRP A 95 11.24 -18.64 -17.48
C TRP A 95 10.24 -19.57 -18.18
N ALA A 96 9.55 -19.11 -19.22
CA ALA A 96 8.59 -19.93 -19.98
C ALA A 96 9.26 -21.11 -20.70
N PHE A 97 10.44 -20.91 -21.28
CA PHE A 97 11.13 -21.95 -22.06
C PHE A 97 12.06 -22.81 -21.21
N ASN A 98 12.63 -22.25 -20.13
CA ASN A 98 13.74 -22.87 -19.40
C ASN A 98 13.53 -23.00 -17.89
N SER A 99 12.33 -22.74 -17.34
CA SER A 99 12.03 -22.93 -15.90
C SER A 99 12.58 -24.26 -15.30
N PRO A 100 12.50 -25.43 -15.97
CA PRO A 100 13.08 -26.67 -15.43
C PRO A 100 14.60 -26.61 -15.19
N LYS A 101 15.35 -25.80 -15.95
CA LYS A 101 16.81 -25.60 -15.74
C LYS A 101 17.09 -24.87 -14.43
N TYR A 102 16.11 -24.13 -13.89
CA TYR A 102 16.24 -23.26 -12.72
C TYR A 102 15.62 -23.84 -11.45
N GLU A 103 15.13 -25.08 -11.52
CA GLU A 103 14.49 -25.80 -10.43
C GLU A 103 15.32 -25.85 -9.13
N HIS A 104 16.64 -25.87 -9.28
CA HIS A 104 17.61 -25.95 -8.19
C HIS A 104 18.39 -24.65 -7.94
N LEU A 105 18.02 -23.55 -8.62
CA LEU A 105 18.63 -22.23 -8.41
C LEU A 105 17.82 -21.39 -7.44
N ARG A 106 18.49 -20.57 -6.63
CA ARG A 106 17.82 -19.68 -5.67
C ARG A 106 17.30 -18.45 -6.42
N VAL A 107 16.00 -18.43 -6.69
CA VAL A 107 15.35 -17.41 -7.52
C VAL A 107 14.01 -16.94 -6.95
N VAL A 108 13.31 -17.79 -6.20
CA VAL A 108 12.03 -17.44 -5.59
C VAL A 108 12.29 -16.60 -4.34
N TYR A 109 11.84 -15.35 -4.33
CA TYR A 109 12.06 -14.43 -3.22
C TYR A 109 10.85 -14.33 -2.31
N LEU A 110 11.04 -14.71 -1.04
CA LEU A 110 10.04 -14.53 0.00
C LEU A 110 10.33 -13.25 0.77
N LYS A 111 9.47 -12.23 0.62
CA LYS A 111 9.64 -10.94 1.32
C LYS A 111 9.42 -11.04 2.84
N ASP A 112 8.51 -11.92 3.28
CA ASP A 112 8.09 -12.01 4.67
C ASP A 112 9.06 -12.85 5.51
N ALA A 113 9.63 -12.26 6.56
CA ALA A 113 10.64 -12.91 7.40
C ALA A 113 10.09 -14.10 8.21
N VAL A 114 8.80 -14.09 8.57
CA VAL A 114 8.15 -15.22 9.24
C VAL A 114 8.02 -16.37 8.25
N MET A 115 7.53 -16.10 7.03
CA MET A 115 7.40 -17.13 5.99
C MET A 115 8.74 -17.78 5.63
N ARG A 116 9.84 -17.00 5.61
CA ARG A 116 11.19 -17.55 5.40
C ARG A 116 11.56 -18.61 6.43
N ARG A 117 11.20 -18.39 7.70
CA ARG A 117 11.48 -19.36 8.79
C ARG A 117 10.59 -20.58 8.68
N GLU A 118 9.30 -20.36 8.44
CA GLU A 118 8.29 -21.41 8.33
C GLU A 118 8.55 -22.36 7.15
N PHE A 119 9.11 -21.87 6.05
CA PHE A 119 9.39 -22.68 4.86
C PHE A 119 10.85 -23.15 4.76
N ALA A 120 11.68 -22.88 5.78
CA ALA A 120 13.05 -23.40 5.86
C ALA A 120 13.17 -24.57 6.86
N ILE A 121 12.05 -25.17 7.28
CA ILE A 121 11.95 -26.15 8.36
C ILE A 121 12.68 -27.48 8.09
N ASP A 122 12.76 -27.88 6.85
CA ASP A 122 13.40 -29.12 6.36
C ASP A 122 14.80 -28.87 5.79
N LEU A 123 15.22 -27.60 5.68
CA LEU A 123 16.53 -27.23 5.15
C LEU A 123 17.65 -27.49 6.16
N PRO A 124 18.85 -27.90 5.70
CA PRO A 124 20.06 -27.97 6.52
C PRO A 124 20.36 -26.64 7.21
N LYS A 125 20.99 -26.69 8.40
CA LYS A 125 21.21 -25.51 9.26
C LYS A 125 21.85 -24.32 8.55
N GLU A 126 22.88 -24.56 7.73
CA GLU A 126 23.57 -23.51 6.97
C GLU A 126 22.67 -22.90 5.89
N ARG A 127 21.94 -23.74 5.14
CA ARG A 127 21.00 -23.32 4.10
C ARG A 127 19.81 -22.55 4.68
N ARG A 128 19.27 -23.00 5.82
CA ARG A 128 18.23 -22.29 6.59
C ARG A 128 18.68 -20.89 6.99
N ALA A 129 19.86 -20.77 7.58
CA ALA A 129 20.41 -19.48 8.00
C ALA A 129 20.63 -18.54 6.79
N GLN A 130 20.98 -19.08 5.62
CA GLN A 130 21.07 -18.30 4.39
C GLN A 130 19.68 -17.85 3.90
N ALA A 131 18.70 -18.77 3.80
CA ALA A 131 17.34 -18.49 3.36
C ALA A 131 16.66 -17.41 4.22
N GLU A 132 16.87 -17.45 5.54
CA GLU A 132 16.34 -16.44 6.45
C GLU A 132 16.95 -15.05 6.19
N ARG A 133 18.25 -14.99 5.85
CA ARG A 133 18.97 -13.74 5.58
C ARG A 133 18.58 -13.12 4.24
N ASP A 134 18.74 -13.86 3.14
CA ASP A 134 18.54 -13.33 1.78
C ASP A 134 17.11 -13.48 1.27
N GLY A 135 16.31 -14.36 1.86
CA GLY A 135 14.93 -14.62 1.46
C GLY A 135 14.78 -15.41 0.17
N LEU A 136 15.86 -16.01 -0.37
CA LEU A 136 15.82 -16.73 -1.64
C LEU A 136 15.68 -18.24 -1.42
N PHE A 137 14.76 -18.83 -2.18
CA PHE A 137 14.45 -20.25 -2.21
C PHE A 137 14.55 -20.80 -3.63
N THR A 138 14.87 -22.08 -3.74
CA THR A 138 14.73 -22.82 -5.00
C THR A 138 13.27 -23.27 -5.17
N PRO A 139 12.77 -23.39 -6.41
CA PRO A 139 11.47 -24.01 -6.66
C PRO A 139 11.35 -25.40 -6.01
N ALA A 140 12.42 -26.21 -6.06
CA ALA A 140 12.44 -27.55 -5.48
C ALA A 140 12.21 -27.56 -3.97
N GLU A 141 12.87 -26.65 -3.24
CA GLU A 141 12.70 -26.50 -1.79
C GLU A 141 11.25 -26.15 -1.44
N LEU A 142 10.60 -25.29 -2.22
CA LEU A 142 9.21 -24.90 -1.97
C LEU A 142 8.19 -25.99 -2.32
N ARG A 143 8.58 -27.01 -3.10
CA ARG A 143 7.76 -28.18 -3.41
C ARG A 143 7.88 -29.31 -2.40
N SER A 144 8.75 -29.19 -1.41
CA SER A 144 8.94 -30.27 -0.45
C SER A 144 7.63 -30.59 0.27
N PRO A 145 7.33 -31.87 0.57
CA PRO A 145 6.12 -32.24 1.31
C PRO A 145 5.99 -31.47 2.62
N ALA A 146 7.11 -31.27 3.33
CA ALA A 146 7.15 -30.51 4.58
C ALA A 146 6.67 -29.06 4.39
N VAL A 147 7.12 -28.38 3.33
CA VAL A 147 6.66 -27.01 3.03
C VAL A 147 5.19 -26.99 2.61
N GLN A 148 4.74 -27.96 1.82
CA GLN A 148 3.33 -28.05 1.39
C GLN A 148 2.37 -28.31 2.56
N ASP A 149 2.73 -29.22 3.47
CA ASP A 149 1.97 -29.48 4.70
C ASP A 149 1.92 -28.21 5.56
N ARG A 150 3.06 -27.52 5.71
CA ARG A 150 3.13 -26.28 6.48
C ARG A 150 2.28 -25.17 5.87
N ILE A 151 2.24 -25.04 4.55
CA ILE A 151 1.32 -24.12 3.86
C ILE A 151 -0.13 -24.41 4.28
N GLY A 152 -0.55 -25.68 4.29
CA GLY A 152 -1.89 -26.09 4.71
C GLY A 152 -2.23 -25.65 6.15
N GLU A 153 -1.30 -25.88 7.08
CA GLU A 153 -1.44 -25.47 8.49
C GLU A 153 -1.54 -23.95 8.64
N LEU A 154 -0.67 -23.21 7.94
CA LEU A 154 -0.64 -21.74 8.02
C LEU A 154 -1.88 -21.09 7.40
N ARG A 155 -2.50 -21.71 6.38
CA ARG A 155 -3.76 -21.22 5.78
C ARG A 155 -4.93 -21.26 6.75
N ALA A 156 -4.94 -22.20 7.69
CA ALA A 156 -5.96 -22.29 8.74
C ALA A 156 -5.87 -21.12 9.74
N ILE A 157 -4.73 -20.44 9.79
CA ILE A 157 -4.51 -19.30 10.68
C ILE A 157 -4.91 -18.01 9.97
N THR A 158 -6.08 -17.44 10.32
CA THR A 158 -6.65 -16.23 9.67
C THR A 158 -5.63 -15.10 9.51
N ARG A 159 -4.86 -14.77 10.56
CA ARG A 159 -3.86 -13.69 10.52
C ARG A 159 -2.70 -13.92 9.54
N MET A 160 -2.49 -15.15 9.08
CA MET A 160 -1.40 -15.52 8.17
C MET A 160 -1.86 -15.67 6.72
N GLN A 161 -3.16 -15.64 6.45
CA GLN A 161 -3.71 -15.88 5.11
C GLN A 161 -3.12 -14.95 4.04
N SER A 162 -3.02 -13.64 4.31
CA SER A 162 -2.43 -12.69 3.35
C SER A 162 -0.95 -12.95 3.09
N ALA A 163 -0.18 -13.34 4.12
CA ALA A 163 1.23 -13.67 3.97
C ALA A 163 1.43 -14.95 3.18
N VAL A 164 0.63 -15.99 3.48
CA VAL A 164 0.66 -17.27 2.77
C VAL A 164 0.20 -17.08 1.32
N SER A 165 -0.83 -16.29 1.05
CA SER A 165 -1.31 -16.02 -0.31
C SER A 165 -0.20 -15.45 -1.20
N ARG A 166 0.58 -14.47 -0.70
CA ARG A 166 1.69 -13.91 -1.46
C ARG A 166 2.77 -14.94 -1.80
N VAL A 167 3.02 -15.90 -0.90
CA VAL A 167 3.98 -16.99 -1.17
C VAL A 167 3.38 -17.98 -2.15
N LEU A 168 2.09 -18.29 -2.04
CA LEU A 168 1.37 -19.13 -3.00
C LEU A 168 1.41 -18.52 -4.40
N ASP A 169 1.25 -17.20 -4.55
CA ASP A 169 1.37 -16.52 -5.84
C ASP A 169 2.77 -16.73 -6.46
N ALA A 170 3.83 -16.57 -5.65
CA ALA A 170 5.21 -16.81 -6.07
C ALA A 170 5.45 -18.27 -6.47
N ILE A 171 4.91 -19.22 -5.69
CA ILE A 171 4.95 -20.66 -5.98
C ILE A 171 4.16 -20.96 -7.26
N GLN A 172 2.99 -20.36 -7.46
CA GLN A 172 2.19 -20.56 -8.67
C GLN A 172 2.94 -20.09 -9.91
N VAL A 173 3.54 -18.90 -9.87
CA VAL A 173 4.39 -18.42 -10.96
C VAL A 173 5.58 -19.34 -11.17
N ALA A 174 6.29 -19.77 -10.12
CA ALA A 174 7.45 -20.64 -10.27
C ALA A 174 7.13 -21.95 -11.02
N HIS A 175 5.95 -22.54 -10.78
CA HIS A 175 5.59 -23.87 -11.28
C HIS A 175 4.72 -23.87 -12.54
N PHE A 176 3.81 -22.91 -12.65
CA PHE A 176 2.75 -22.91 -13.65
C PHE A 176 2.91 -21.81 -14.69
N TYR A 177 4.02 -21.06 -14.69
CA TYR A 177 4.24 -19.98 -15.64
C TYR A 177 3.94 -20.33 -17.11
N PRO A 178 4.39 -21.48 -17.65
CA PRO A 178 4.13 -21.82 -19.04
C PRO A 178 2.63 -21.99 -19.36
N PHE A 179 1.77 -22.20 -18.35
CA PHE A 179 0.32 -22.25 -18.49
C PHE A 179 -0.35 -20.89 -18.26
N MET A 180 0.29 -20.00 -17.51
CA MET A 180 -0.20 -18.64 -17.24
C MET A 180 0.00 -17.70 -18.44
N LEU A 181 1.04 -17.92 -19.25
CA LEU A 181 1.30 -17.12 -20.45
C LEU A 181 0.29 -17.46 -21.56
N GLN A 182 -0.95 -16.99 -21.44
CA GLN A 182 -2.00 -17.20 -22.45
C GLN A 182 -1.86 -16.17 -23.57
N ALA A 183 -1.01 -16.47 -24.55
CA ALA A 183 -0.64 -15.54 -25.64
C ALA A 183 -1.28 -15.89 -27.00
N ILE A 184 -2.00 -17.02 -27.09
CA ILE A 184 -2.64 -17.48 -28.33
C ILE A 184 -4.15 -17.24 -28.21
N PRO A 185 -4.74 -16.35 -29.01
CA PRO A 185 -6.17 -16.09 -28.97
C PRO A 185 -7.02 -17.31 -29.29
N ALA A 186 -8.19 -17.39 -28.67
CA ALA A 186 -9.25 -18.28 -29.13
C ALA A 186 -9.79 -17.73 -30.47
N ALA A 187 -9.73 -18.54 -31.53
CA ALA A 187 -10.18 -18.12 -32.87
C ALA A 187 -11.71 -18.13 -33.02
N GLU A 188 -12.39 -18.92 -32.19
CA GLU A 188 -13.83 -19.12 -32.19
C GLU A 188 -14.33 -18.94 -30.75
N GLY A 189 -15.42 -18.18 -30.55
CA GLY A 189 -16.02 -18.02 -29.24
C GLY A 189 -16.37 -16.59 -28.85
N ALA A 190 -16.75 -16.40 -27.58
CA ALA A 190 -16.99 -15.09 -27.00
C ALA A 190 -15.66 -14.37 -26.75
N ALA A 191 -15.67 -13.04 -26.74
CA ALA A 191 -14.49 -12.23 -26.41
C ALA A 191 -13.92 -12.46 -24.99
N GLU A 192 -14.61 -13.25 -24.15
CA GLU A 192 -14.22 -13.59 -22.79
C GLU A 192 -13.57 -14.98 -22.69
N ASP A 193 -13.55 -15.75 -23.77
CA ASP A 193 -13.03 -17.11 -23.77
C ASP A 193 -11.53 -17.14 -23.46
N ALA A 194 -11.12 -18.20 -22.77
CA ALA A 194 -9.75 -18.36 -22.31
C ALA A 194 -8.80 -18.59 -23.49
N TRP A 195 -7.77 -17.76 -23.59
CA TRP A 195 -6.68 -17.89 -24.55
C TRP A 195 -5.81 -19.09 -24.19
N HIS A 196 -5.09 -19.58 -25.19
CA HIS A 196 -4.22 -20.74 -25.06
C HIS A 196 -2.78 -20.32 -24.78
N ALA A 197 -2.08 -21.16 -24.01
CA ALA A 197 -0.66 -20.98 -23.78
C ALA A 197 0.17 -21.46 -25.00
N PRO A 198 1.36 -20.87 -25.28
CA PRO A 198 2.26 -21.31 -26.34
C PRO A 198 2.55 -22.80 -26.35
N ARG A 199 2.64 -23.43 -25.18
CA ARG A 199 2.85 -24.88 -25.06
C ARG A 199 1.73 -25.71 -25.69
N ALA A 200 0.50 -25.21 -25.68
CA ALA A 200 -0.64 -25.89 -26.29
C ALA A 200 -0.56 -25.89 -27.83
N ALA A 201 0.14 -24.91 -28.43
CA ALA A 201 0.38 -24.86 -29.87
C ALA A 201 1.12 -26.09 -30.40
N LEU A 202 1.88 -26.77 -29.54
CA LEU A 202 2.58 -28.00 -29.92
C LEU A 202 1.63 -29.07 -30.47
N TRP A 203 0.36 -29.09 -30.07
CA TRP A 203 -0.62 -30.03 -30.66
C TRP A 203 -0.82 -29.82 -32.17
N ASN A 204 -0.75 -28.59 -32.66
CA ASN A 204 -1.01 -28.23 -34.05
C ASN A 204 0.25 -28.43 -34.95
N LEU A 205 1.37 -28.92 -34.39
CA LEU A 205 2.57 -29.20 -35.16
C LEU A 205 2.38 -30.39 -36.10
N PRO A 206 2.82 -30.29 -37.37
CA PRO A 206 2.80 -31.42 -38.28
C PRO A 206 3.83 -32.47 -37.86
N PRO A 207 3.61 -33.76 -38.18
CA PRO A 207 4.53 -34.84 -37.79
C PRO A 207 5.98 -34.62 -38.21
N GLU A 208 6.19 -33.99 -39.36
CA GLU A 208 7.51 -33.66 -39.91
C GLU A 208 8.25 -32.65 -39.02
N ALA A 209 7.56 -31.60 -38.55
CA ALA A 209 8.13 -30.60 -37.67
C ALA A 209 8.49 -31.16 -36.28
N VAL A 210 7.69 -32.11 -35.77
CA VAL A 210 7.98 -32.81 -34.51
C VAL A 210 9.31 -33.56 -34.62
N ALA A 211 9.57 -34.18 -35.78
CA ALA A 211 10.84 -34.86 -36.06
C ALA A 211 12.00 -33.87 -36.25
N GLU A 212 11.80 -32.76 -36.99
CA GLU A 212 12.81 -31.69 -37.18
C GLU A 212 13.29 -31.12 -35.85
N LEU A 213 12.36 -30.90 -34.91
CA LEU A 213 12.65 -30.32 -33.60
C LEU A 213 13.14 -31.37 -32.57
N GLY A 214 13.26 -32.64 -32.96
CA GLY A 214 13.68 -33.73 -32.07
C GLY A 214 12.74 -33.98 -30.89
N LEU A 215 11.45 -33.67 -31.03
CA LEU A 215 10.46 -33.81 -29.95
C LEU A 215 9.86 -35.23 -29.95
N ASP A 216 9.73 -35.84 -28.76
CA ASP A 216 9.03 -37.12 -28.62
C ASP A 216 7.52 -36.92 -28.77
N ARG A 217 6.93 -37.51 -29.82
CA ARG A 217 5.49 -37.45 -30.09
C ARG A 217 4.64 -38.01 -28.95
N ALA A 218 5.07 -39.08 -28.30
CA ALA A 218 4.33 -39.67 -27.19
C ALA A 218 4.40 -38.78 -25.93
N ALA A 219 5.49 -38.05 -25.73
CA ALA A 219 5.59 -37.01 -24.71
C ALA A 219 4.72 -35.79 -25.06
N LEU A 220 4.68 -35.39 -26.33
CA LEU A 220 3.85 -34.28 -26.81
C LEU A 220 2.37 -34.58 -26.55
N GLU A 221 1.87 -35.72 -27.01
CA GLU A 221 0.50 -36.17 -26.78
C GLU A 221 0.19 -36.25 -25.28
N ARG A 222 1.13 -36.71 -24.44
CA ARG A 222 0.97 -36.68 -22.98
C ARG A 222 0.79 -35.27 -22.42
N LEU A 223 1.59 -34.31 -22.90
CA LEU A 223 1.61 -32.92 -22.44
C LEU A 223 0.38 -32.13 -22.89
N THR A 224 -0.13 -32.40 -24.08
CA THR A 224 -1.20 -31.62 -24.74
C THR A 224 -2.55 -32.34 -24.78
N ARG A 225 -2.63 -33.58 -24.25
CA ARG A 225 -3.87 -34.39 -24.18
C ARG A 225 -5.07 -33.69 -23.56
N ARG A 226 -4.84 -32.71 -22.68
CA ARG A 226 -5.92 -31.95 -22.00
C ARG A 226 -6.42 -30.74 -22.80
N THR A 227 -5.63 -30.21 -23.73
CA THR A 227 -5.96 -29.01 -24.50
C THR A 227 -6.54 -29.34 -25.88
N GLY A 228 -6.14 -30.45 -26.50
CA GLY A 228 -6.55 -30.77 -27.88
C GLY A 228 -6.00 -29.76 -28.92
N PRO A 229 -6.44 -29.85 -30.18
CA PRO A 229 -6.06 -28.91 -31.23
C PRO A 229 -6.67 -27.53 -30.96
N ILE A 230 -5.87 -26.48 -31.18
CA ILE A 230 -6.34 -25.10 -31.08
C ILE A 230 -7.03 -24.72 -32.40
N PRO A 231 -8.34 -24.41 -32.40
CA PRO A 231 -9.03 -23.96 -33.60
C PRO A 231 -8.42 -22.66 -34.15
N GLY A 232 -8.37 -22.52 -35.47
CA GLY A 232 -7.85 -21.32 -36.16
C GLY A 232 -6.33 -21.11 -36.11
N LEU A 233 -5.59 -21.87 -35.31
CA LEU A 233 -4.13 -21.83 -35.28
C LEU A 233 -3.53 -22.74 -36.37
N SER A 234 -2.85 -22.14 -37.36
CA SER A 234 -2.21 -22.93 -38.43
C SER A 234 -0.98 -23.69 -37.93
N SER A 235 -0.58 -24.73 -38.67
CA SER A 235 0.67 -25.45 -38.40
C SER A 235 1.92 -24.56 -38.50
N GLU A 236 1.90 -23.54 -39.36
CA GLU A 236 3.00 -22.56 -39.46
C GLU A 236 3.07 -21.64 -38.23
N ASP A 237 1.91 -21.21 -37.71
CA ASP A 237 1.84 -20.41 -36.48
C ASP A 237 2.31 -21.20 -35.26
N ALA A 238 1.95 -22.49 -35.19
CA ALA A 238 2.45 -23.41 -34.17
C ALA A 238 3.96 -23.64 -34.28
N LEU A 239 4.47 -23.78 -35.50
CA LEU A 239 5.90 -23.93 -35.77
C LEU A 239 6.68 -22.67 -35.39
N ALA A 240 6.12 -21.47 -35.59
CA ALA A 240 6.75 -20.22 -35.17
C ALA A 240 6.97 -20.15 -33.64
N TRP A 241 6.01 -20.63 -32.84
CA TRP A 241 6.19 -20.73 -31.38
C TRP A 241 7.28 -21.73 -30.98
N ALA A 242 7.32 -22.90 -31.63
CA ALA A 242 8.32 -23.91 -31.35
C ALA A 242 9.73 -23.46 -31.76
N ARG A 243 9.87 -22.84 -32.93
CA ARG A 243 11.14 -22.28 -33.43
C ARG A 243 11.60 -21.08 -32.61
N LEU A 244 10.67 -20.27 -32.07
CA LEU A 244 11.02 -19.21 -31.12
C LEU A 244 11.73 -19.78 -29.88
N ALA A 245 11.20 -20.86 -29.29
CA ALA A 245 11.81 -21.50 -28.14
C ALA A 245 13.18 -22.12 -28.46
N ALA A 246 13.33 -22.72 -29.66
CA ALA A 246 14.61 -23.24 -30.13
C ALA A 246 15.64 -22.11 -30.33
N ALA A 247 15.30 -21.06 -31.09
CA ALA A 247 16.15 -19.90 -31.32
C ALA A 247 16.55 -19.18 -30.02
N TRP A 248 15.63 -19.12 -29.04
CA TRP A 248 15.92 -18.57 -27.72
C TRP A 248 16.98 -19.38 -26.97
N ASN A 249 16.92 -20.70 -27.07
CA ASN A 249 17.90 -21.61 -26.46
C ASN A 249 19.26 -21.55 -27.17
N ASP A 250 19.26 -21.40 -28.49
CA ASP A 250 20.47 -21.27 -29.31
C ASP A 250 21.10 -19.88 -29.21
N ARG A 251 20.45 -18.95 -28.51
CA ARG A 251 20.85 -17.55 -28.35
C ARG A 251 20.94 -16.78 -29.69
N ASP A 252 20.15 -17.20 -30.69
CA ASP A 252 20.08 -16.55 -32.00
C ASP A 252 19.09 -15.38 -32.00
N ALA A 253 19.62 -14.17 -31.79
CA ALA A 253 18.82 -12.95 -31.76
C ALA A 253 18.10 -12.65 -33.09
N ALA A 254 18.68 -13.01 -34.24
CA ALA A 254 18.07 -12.73 -35.54
C ALA A 254 16.84 -13.63 -35.75
N ALA A 255 16.98 -14.92 -35.45
CA ALA A 255 15.88 -15.87 -35.51
C ALA A 255 14.78 -15.53 -34.48
N VAL A 256 15.14 -15.15 -33.25
CA VAL A 256 14.16 -14.73 -32.23
C VAL A 256 13.34 -13.52 -32.72
N ASN A 257 13.99 -12.47 -33.22
CA ASN A 257 13.29 -11.29 -33.75
C ASN A 257 12.39 -11.66 -34.94
N ALA A 258 12.84 -12.54 -35.83
CA ALA A 258 12.05 -13.01 -36.96
C ALA A 258 10.79 -13.77 -36.52
N HIS A 259 10.90 -14.70 -35.58
CA HIS A 259 9.76 -15.47 -35.07
C HIS A 259 8.80 -14.59 -34.26
N LEU A 260 9.31 -13.69 -33.42
CA LEU A 260 8.47 -12.71 -32.72
C LEU A 260 7.72 -11.78 -33.69
N SER A 261 8.36 -11.38 -34.81
CA SER A 261 7.71 -10.58 -35.85
C SER A 261 6.56 -11.33 -36.54
N VAL A 262 6.73 -12.63 -36.80
CA VAL A 262 5.65 -13.47 -37.35
C VAL A 262 4.50 -13.54 -36.35
N LEU A 263 4.78 -13.89 -35.10
CA LEU A 263 3.76 -14.04 -34.06
C LEU A 263 3.02 -12.72 -33.78
N ALA A 264 3.73 -11.59 -33.71
CA ALA A 264 3.12 -10.28 -33.48
C ALA A 264 2.14 -9.87 -34.59
N ARG A 265 2.34 -10.32 -35.83
CA ARG A 265 1.38 -10.11 -36.92
C ARG A 265 0.22 -11.11 -36.90
N ARG A 266 0.50 -12.38 -36.60
CA ARG A 266 -0.47 -13.48 -36.71
C ARG A 266 -1.46 -13.56 -35.54
N MET A 267 -1.05 -13.25 -34.30
CA MET A 267 -1.96 -13.33 -33.15
C MET A 267 -3.20 -12.43 -33.30
N PRO A 268 -3.08 -11.14 -33.71
CA PRO A 268 -4.26 -10.31 -33.98
C PRO A 268 -5.16 -10.86 -35.09
N GLU A 269 -4.60 -11.49 -36.12
CA GLU A 269 -5.35 -12.10 -37.22
C GLU A 269 -6.17 -13.31 -36.75
N ILE A 270 -5.60 -14.13 -35.86
CA ILE A 270 -6.27 -15.31 -35.29
C ILE A 270 -7.44 -14.91 -34.36
N ALA A 271 -7.27 -13.85 -33.56
CA ALA A 271 -8.35 -13.35 -32.70
C ALA A 271 -9.55 -12.83 -33.50
N GLY A 272 -9.33 -12.39 -34.74
CA GLY A 272 -10.35 -11.73 -35.54
C GLY A 272 -10.62 -10.28 -35.10
N THR A 273 -11.45 -9.58 -35.89
CA THR A 273 -11.71 -8.14 -35.68
C THR A 273 -12.46 -7.91 -34.37
N GLY A 274 -11.92 -7.04 -33.51
CA GLY A 274 -12.57 -6.60 -32.26
C GLY A 274 -12.27 -7.45 -31.02
N HIS A 275 -11.61 -8.61 -31.16
CA HIS A 275 -11.30 -9.50 -30.04
C HIS A 275 -9.85 -9.36 -29.54
N TYR A 276 -8.95 -8.78 -30.34
CA TYR A 276 -7.60 -8.43 -29.91
C TYR A 276 -7.57 -7.00 -29.35
N PRO A 277 -6.95 -6.75 -28.19
CA PRO A 277 -6.86 -5.41 -27.61
C PRO A 277 -6.08 -4.44 -28.53
N PRO A 278 -6.54 -3.19 -28.71
CA PRO A 278 -5.84 -2.20 -29.50
C PRO A 278 -4.41 -1.92 -28.99
N ALA A 279 -3.46 -1.73 -29.92
CA ALA A 279 -2.07 -1.41 -29.57
C ALA A 279 -1.94 -0.15 -28.69
N ALA A 280 -2.84 0.83 -28.86
CA ALA A 280 -2.90 2.02 -28.00
C ALA A 280 -3.24 1.68 -26.54
N GLN A 281 -4.15 0.72 -26.30
CA GLN A 281 -4.51 0.26 -24.95
C GLN A 281 -3.34 -0.50 -24.30
N LEU A 282 -2.69 -1.39 -25.05
CA LEU A 282 -1.50 -2.13 -24.59
C LEU A 282 -0.32 -1.18 -24.31
N GLY A 283 -0.14 -0.17 -25.16
CA GLY A 283 0.87 0.88 -24.98
C GLY A 283 0.61 1.74 -23.75
N ALA A 284 -0.64 2.12 -23.50
CA ALA A 284 -1.04 2.84 -22.30
C ALA A 284 -0.77 2.01 -21.03
N GLU A 285 -1.06 0.72 -21.05
CA GLU A 285 -0.76 -0.19 -19.93
C GLU A 285 0.73 -0.31 -19.67
N ARG A 286 1.54 -0.45 -20.72
CA ARG A 286 3.00 -0.46 -20.59
C ARG A 286 3.51 0.81 -19.89
N VAL A 287 3.05 1.99 -20.32
CA VAL A 287 3.44 3.27 -19.70
C VAL A 287 3.02 3.28 -18.22
N TYR A 288 1.80 2.84 -17.92
CA TYR A 288 1.28 2.77 -16.56
C TYR A 288 2.15 1.92 -15.63
N TYR A 289 2.58 0.73 -16.06
CA TYR A 289 3.47 -0.12 -15.26
C TYR A 289 4.92 0.39 -15.20
N ARG A 290 5.46 0.97 -16.28
CA ARG A 290 6.81 1.58 -16.27
C ARG A 290 6.93 2.76 -15.31
N MET A 291 5.87 3.56 -15.19
CA MET A 291 5.79 4.69 -14.26
C MET A 291 5.46 4.26 -12.81
N ASN A 292 5.61 2.98 -12.47
CA ASN A 292 5.24 2.41 -11.18
C ASN A 292 3.80 2.83 -10.76
N LYS A 293 2.86 2.73 -11.70
CA LYS A 293 1.43 3.04 -11.48
C LYS A 293 1.17 4.46 -10.99
N PHE A 294 2.10 5.39 -11.28
CA PHE A 294 2.06 6.79 -10.85
C PHE A 294 2.08 7.00 -9.33
N ALA A 295 2.41 5.96 -8.54
CA ALA A 295 2.44 6.04 -7.08
C ALA A 295 3.47 7.06 -6.57
N SER A 296 4.53 7.34 -7.33
CA SER A 296 5.57 8.34 -7.02
C SER A 296 5.06 9.78 -6.87
N GLY A 297 3.81 10.07 -7.25
CA GLY A 297 3.16 11.37 -7.06
C GLY A 297 3.16 11.86 -5.62
N TRP A 298 3.30 10.97 -4.62
CA TRP A 298 3.41 11.36 -3.22
C TRP A 298 4.58 12.32 -2.96
N ILE A 299 5.70 12.20 -3.70
CA ILE A 299 6.86 13.09 -3.55
C ILE A 299 6.48 14.52 -3.92
N VAL A 300 5.72 14.70 -5.01
CA VAL A 300 5.30 16.03 -5.47
C VAL A 300 4.30 16.65 -4.48
N TYR A 301 3.38 15.85 -3.93
CA TYR A 301 2.50 16.29 -2.84
C TYR A 301 3.27 16.70 -1.58
N LEU A 302 4.32 15.96 -1.21
CA LEU A 302 5.17 16.31 -0.08
C LEU A 302 5.86 17.66 -0.29
N LEU A 303 6.43 17.87 -1.49
CA LEU A 303 7.05 19.15 -1.85
C LEU A 303 6.02 20.29 -1.84
N ALA A 304 4.82 20.07 -2.38
CA ALA A 304 3.73 21.03 -2.33
C ALA A 304 3.32 21.38 -0.89
N ALA A 305 3.28 20.39 0.00
CA ALA A 305 2.97 20.60 1.42
C ALA A 305 4.06 21.43 2.13
N ILE A 306 5.34 21.12 1.90
CA ILE A 306 6.46 21.85 2.50
C ILE A 306 6.49 23.31 2.00
N VAL A 307 6.44 23.52 0.68
CA VAL A 307 6.47 24.86 0.08
C VAL A 307 5.22 25.65 0.45
N GLY A 308 4.05 25.01 0.47
CA GLY A 308 2.79 25.61 0.92
C GLY A 308 2.81 26.02 2.39
N ALA A 309 3.40 25.20 3.27
CA ALA A 309 3.57 25.55 4.69
C ALA A 309 4.50 26.76 4.85
N ILE A 310 5.61 26.82 4.11
CA ILE A 310 6.50 27.99 4.09
C ILE A 310 5.74 29.23 3.61
N ALA A 311 4.94 29.11 2.55
CA ALA A 311 4.13 30.20 2.02
C ALA A 311 3.11 30.73 3.04
N MET A 312 2.43 29.81 3.74
CA MET A 312 1.45 30.14 4.77
C MET A 312 2.07 30.92 5.94
N VAL A 313 3.27 30.52 6.37
CA VAL A 313 3.98 31.16 7.50
C VAL A 313 4.63 32.49 7.08
N THR A 314 5.35 32.51 5.96
CA THR A 314 6.12 33.68 5.50
C THR A 314 5.27 34.74 4.80
N ARG A 315 4.10 34.35 4.27
CA ARG A 315 3.24 35.16 3.37
C ARG A 315 3.96 35.66 2.12
N TRP A 316 5.06 35.01 1.75
CA TRP A 316 5.80 35.35 0.54
C TRP A 316 5.06 34.85 -0.70
N LYS A 317 4.91 35.72 -1.69
CA LYS A 317 4.16 35.41 -2.93
C LYS A 317 4.81 34.28 -3.72
N THR A 318 6.15 34.24 -3.80
CA THR A 318 6.86 33.24 -4.62
C THR A 318 6.66 31.81 -4.11
N PRO A 319 6.87 31.49 -2.81
CA PRO A 319 6.50 30.18 -2.27
C PRO A 319 5.01 29.88 -2.40
N ALA A 320 4.12 30.87 -2.28
CA ALA A 320 2.68 30.65 -2.43
C ALA A 320 2.31 30.16 -3.84
N VAL A 321 2.84 30.84 -4.88
CA VAL A 321 2.63 30.43 -6.27
C VAL A 321 3.29 29.08 -6.54
N ALA A 322 4.53 28.89 -6.10
CA ALA A 322 5.24 27.62 -6.28
C ALA A 322 4.49 26.44 -5.61
N GLY A 323 3.96 26.62 -4.40
CA GLY A 323 3.17 25.62 -3.70
C GLY A 323 1.89 25.24 -4.45
N VAL A 324 1.18 26.23 -5.02
CA VAL A 324 0.00 25.98 -5.86
C VAL A 324 0.37 25.24 -7.14
N VAL A 325 1.44 25.65 -7.84
CA VAL A 325 1.89 24.98 -9.06
C VAL A 325 2.28 23.53 -8.76
N LEU A 326 3.03 23.28 -7.69
CA LEU A 326 3.38 21.92 -7.27
C LEU A 326 2.14 21.08 -6.95
N LEU A 327 1.14 21.66 -6.27
CA LEU A 327 -0.12 20.98 -5.98
C LEU A 327 -0.89 20.63 -7.27
N LEU A 328 -0.94 21.54 -8.24
CA LEU A 328 -1.57 21.28 -9.55
C LEU A 328 -0.83 20.20 -10.34
N VAL A 329 0.51 20.22 -10.33
CA VAL A 329 1.33 19.18 -10.95
C VAL A 329 1.09 17.83 -10.28
N ALA A 330 1.04 17.78 -8.94
CA ALA A 330 0.73 16.55 -8.20
C ALA A 330 -0.68 16.04 -8.54
N LEU A 331 -1.67 16.93 -8.61
CA LEU A 331 -3.05 16.59 -8.95
C LEU A 331 -3.18 16.08 -10.39
N ALA A 332 -2.45 16.68 -11.34
CA ALA A 332 -2.40 16.24 -12.73
C ALA A 332 -1.69 14.88 -12.88
N TRP A 333 -0.60 14.66 -12.15
CA TRP A 333 0.10 13.38 -12.11
C TRP A 333 -0.82 12.26 -11.58
N HIS A 334 -1.52 12.54 -10.48
CA HIS A 334 -2.50 11.64 -9.89
C HIS A 334 -3.68 11.39 -10.84
N ALA A 335 -4.21 12.43 -11.49
CA ALA A 335 -5.26 12.32 -12.52
C ALA A 335 -4.83 11.44 -13.69
N THR A 336 -3.56 11.54 -14.12
CA THR A 336 -3.01 10.75 -15.23
C THR A 336 -3.01 9.26 -14.88
N GLY A 337 -2.63 8.91 -13.64
CA GLY A 337 -2.72 7.52 -13.17
C GLY A 337 -4.15 6.98 -13.19
N ILE A 338 -5.13 7.75 -12.71
CA ILE A 338 -6.56 7.39 -12.73
C ILE A 338 -7.07 7.29 -14.16
N GLY A 339 -6.75 8.27 -15.01
CA GLY A 339 -7.21 8.35 -16.40
C GLY A 339 -6.65 7.22 -17.27
N LEU A 340 -5.37 6.89 -17.13
CA LEU A 340 -4.80 5.71 -17.79
C LEU A 340 -5.46 4.44 -17.30
N ARG A 341 -5.69 4.31 -15.99
CA ARG A 341 -6.39 3.13 -15.43
C ARG A 341 -7.82 3.00 -15.96
N TRP A 342 -8.54 4.10 -16.07
CA TRP A 342 -9.88 4.14 -16.68
C TRP A 342 -9.81 3.72 -18.16
N TYR A 343 -8.91 4.32 -18.94
CA TYR A 343 -8.73 3.99 -20.35
C TYR A 343 -8.38 2.51 -20.58
N ILE A 344 -7.45 1.96 -19.79
CA ILE A 344 -7.02 0.56 -19.91
C ILE A 344 -8.13 -0.41 -19.49
N LEU A 345 -8.88 -0.10 -18.44
CA LEU A 345 -9.94 -1.00 -17.95
C LEU A 345 -11.28 -0.83 -18.68
N GLY A 346 -11.47 0.26 -19.43
CA GLY A 346 -12.76 0.61 -20.04
C GLY A 346 -13.86 0.99 -19.04
N ARG A 347 -13.53 1.10 -17.74
CA ARG A 347 -14.47 1.40 -16.65
C ARG A 347 -13.84 2.33 -15.61
N ILE A 348 -14.69 2.99 -14.83
CA ILE A 348 -14.23 3.82 -13.71
C ILE A 348 -13.50 2.93 -12.69
N PRO A 349 -12.29 3.30 -12.26
CA PRO A 349 -11.47 2.48 -11.36
C PRO A 349 -11.94 2.64 -9.91
N VAL A 350 -12.97 1.89 -9.52
CA VAL A 350 -13.49 1.80 -8.14
C VAL A 350 -13.78 0.35 -7.71
N ALA A 351 -13.22 -0.65 -8.40
CA ALA A 351 -13.58 -2.06 -8.19
C ALA A 351 -12.94 -2.72 -6.97
N ASN A 352 -11.86 -2.15 -6.43
CA ASN A 352 -11.18 -2.67 -5.26
C ASN A 352 -10.74 -1.55 -4.32
N MET A 353 -10.28 -1.90 -3.12
CA MET A 353 -9.89 -0.91 -2.11
C MET A 353 -8.80 0.05 -2.58
N PHE A 354 -7.83 -0.42 -3.36
CA PHE A 354 -6.79 0.44 -3.93
C PHE A 354 -7.40 1.47 -4.88
N GLU A 355 -8.18 1.00 -5.86
CA GLU A 355 -8.88 1.83 -6.86
C GLU A 355 -9.74 2.91 -6.19
N ALA A 356 -10.59 2.51 -5.25
CA ALA A 356 -11.47 3.41 -4.53
C ALA A 356 -10.71 4.44 -3.69
N THR A 357 -9.66 4.03 -2.96
CA THR A 357 -8.84 4.96 -2.15
C THR A 357 -8.13 5.98 -3.03
N PHE A 358 -7.52 5.51 -4.13
CA PHE A 358 -6.76 6.34 -5.06
C PHE A 358 -7.68 7.39 -5.72
N ALA A 359 -8.84 6.96 -6.24
CA ALA A 359 -9.83 7.86 -6.83
C ALA A 359 -10.40 8.86 -5.81
N ALA A 360 -10.78 8.40 -4.61
CA ALA A 360 -11.34 9.27 -3.57
C ALA A 360 -10.35 10.30 -3.04
N ALA A 361 -9.07 9.93 -2.91
CA ALA A 361 -8.02 10.86 -2.54
C ALA A 361 -7.88 11.99 -3.57
N TRP A 362 -7.90 11.66 -4.86
CA TRP A 362 -7.85 12.66 -5.92
C TRP A 362 -9.05 13.61 -5.86
N MET A 363 -10.27 13.07 -5.73
CA MET A 363 -11.49 13.87 -5.60
C MET A 363 -11.48 14.76 -4.36
N CYS A 364 -10.96 14.26 -3.23
CA CYS A 364 -10.83 15.03 -2.00
C CYS A 364 -9.86 16.21 -2.16
N VAL A 365 -8.68 15.98 -2.76
CA VAL A 365 -7.71 17.05 -3.04
C VAL A 365 -8.28 18.08 -4.01
N LEU A 366 -8.98 17.64 -5.07
CA LEU A 366 -9.66 18.54 -6.00
C LEU A 366 -10.75 19.36 -5.29
N GLY A 367 -11.55 18.72 -4.44
CA GLY A 367 -12.57 19.40 -3.63
C GLY A 367 -11.95 20.42 -2.68
N ALA A 368 -10.84 20.09 -2.02
CA ALA A 368 -10.12 21.01 -1.15
C ALA A 368 -9.54 22.20 -1.95
N LEU A 369 -9.03 21.97 -3.16
CA LEU A 369 -8.58 23.03 -4.07
C LEU A 369 -9.75 23.96 -4.49
N LEU A 370 -10.91 23.39 -4.82
CA LEU A 370 -12.13 24.16 -5.14
C LEU A 370 -12.57 25.01 -3.94
N LEU A 371 -12.62 24.42 -2.74
CA LEU A 371 -12.94 25.15 -1.51
C LEU A 371 -11.92 26.26 -1.23
N ALA A 372 -10.63 26.00 -1.46
CA ALA A 372 -9.58 27.01 -1.34
C ALA A 372 -9.78 28.15 -2.36
N TRP A 373 -10.24 27.86 -3.58
CA TRP A 373 -10.53 28.86 -4.61
C TRP A 373 -11.76 29.70 -4.30
N VAL A 374 -12.84 29.07 -3.81
CA VAL A 374 -14.10 29.74 -3.43
C VAL A 374 -13.90 30.60 -2.19
N TYR A 375 -13.33 30.04 -1.13
CA TYR A 375 -13.20 30.72 0.16
C TYR A 375 -11.87 31.46 0.34
N ARG A 376 -10.94 31.36 -0.63
CA ARG A 376 -9.64 32.05 -0.66
C ARG A 376 -8.75 31.79 0.56
N HIS A 377 -8.80 30.57 1.10
CA HIS A 377 -7.99 30.17 2.26
C HIS A 377 -6.78 29.31 1.87
N ALA A 378 -5.57 29.84 2.11
CA ALA A 378 -4.31 29.15 1.78
C ALA A 378 -4.08 27.89 2.63
N ALA A 379 -4.62 27.86 3.85
CA ALA A 379 -4.54 26.70 4.74
C ALA A 379 -5.12 25.42 4.13
N MET A 380 -6.20 25.55 3.34
CA MET A 380 -6.83 24.43 2.65
C MET A 380 -5.92 23.80 1.60
N LEU A 381 -5.07 24.60 0.94
CA LEU A 381 -4.10 24.11 -0.05
C LEU A 381 -3.02 23.24 0.60
N VAL A 382 -2.52 23.66 1.77
CA VAL A 382 -1.54 22.88 2.54
C VAL A 382 -2.17 21.57 3.03
N ALA A 383 -3.39 21.65 3.56
CA ALA A 383 -4.13 20.45 3.99
C ALA A 383 -4.37 19.48 2.83
N ALA A 384 -4.76 19.98 1.66
CA ALA A 384 -4.93 19.18 0.45
C ALA A 384 -3.63 18.47 0.04
N ALA A 385 -2.49 19.17 0.08
CA ALA A 385 -1.20 18.60 -0.24
C ALA A 385 -0.79 17.48 0.74
N VAL A 386 -0.98 17.71 2.04
CA VAL A 386 -0.73 16.70 3.09
C VAL A 386 -1.66 15.49 2.93
N THR A 387 -2.94 15.73 2.62
CA THR A 387 -3.92 14.66 2.37
C THR A 387 -3.51 13.81 1.17
N GLY A 388 -3.14 14.43 0.04
CA GLY A 388 -2.67 13.72 -1.16
C GLY A 388 -1.40 12.91 -0.92
N PHE A 389 -0.44 13.47 -0.16
CA PHE A 389 0.79 12.77 0.24
C PHE A 389 0.51 11.48 1.01
N PHE A 390 -0.28 11.56 2.09
CA PHE A 390 -0.57 10.38 2.91
C PHE A 390 -1.44 9.36 2.17
N ALA A 391 -2.39 9.79 1.34
CA ALA A 391 -3.22 8.88 0.58
C ALA A 391 -2.42 8.03 -0.42
N LEU A 392 -1.47 8.64 -1.13
CA LEU A 392 -0.61 7.92 -2.07
C LEU A 392 0.41 7.02 -1.37
N ILE A 393 0.94 7.43 -0.20
CA ILE A 393 1.77 6.54 0.62
C ILE A 393 0.98 5.33 1.11
N LEU A 394 -0.26 5.53 1.56
CA LEU A 394 -1.11 4.45 2.02
C LEU A 394 -1.35 3.44 0.89
N ALA A 395 -1.62 3.94 -0.32
CA ALA A 395 -1.83 3.15 -1.51
C ALA A 395 -0.58 2.34 -1.92
N ASP A 396 0.62 2.90 -1.77
CA ASP A 396 1.89 2.27 -2.18
C ASP A 396 2.45 1.30 -1.12
N PHE A 397 2.37 1.63 0.16
CA PHE A 397 3.09 0.91 1.23
C PHE A 397 2.21 0.09 2.19
N VAL A 398 0.92 0.42 2.36
CA VAL A 398 0.06 -0.13 3.43
C VAL A 398 -1.05 -1.05 2.92
N MET A 399 -1.44 -0.92 1.65
CA MET A 399 -2.37 -1.83 0.98
C MET A 399 -1.79 -3.13 0.34
N PRO A 400 -0.62 -3.73 0.71
CA PRO A 400 -0.15 -4.99 0.10
C PRO A 400 -1.03 -6.22 0.32
N ALA A 401 -2.11 -6.12 1.10
CA ALA A 401 -3.07 -7.20 1.27
C ALA A 401 -4.04 -7.33 0.08
N HIS A 402 -4.16 -6.31 -0.78
CA HIS A 402 -5.04 -6.28 -1.94
C HIS A 402 -4.24 -6.02 -3.23
N SER A 403 -4.70 -6.53 -4.36
CA SER A 403 -3.99 -6.40 -5.64
C SER A 403 -3.95 -4.94 -6.10
N THR A 404 -2.77 -4.31 -6.04
CA THR A 404 -2.55 -2.97 -6.63
C THR A 404 -2.49 -3.01 -8.17
N ASN A 405 -2.53 -4.20 -8.75
CA ASN A 405 -2.53 -4.45 -10.19
C ASN A 405 -3.90 -4.13 -10.80
N LEU A 406 -3.93 -4.09 -12.12
CA LEU A 406 -5.17 -3.95 -12.89
C LEU A 406 -5.90 -5.29 -12.91
N GLY A 407 -7.11 -5.34 -12.34
CA GLY A 407 -7.91 -6.55 -12.21
C GLY A 407 -9.35 -6.39 -12.74
N THR A 408 -10.03 -7.53 -12.87
CA THR A 408 -11.46 -7.59 -13.22
C THR A 408 -12.32 -7.12 -12.05
N MET A 409 -13.51 -6.60 -12.35
CA MET A 409 -14.49 -6.20 -11.32
C MET A 409 -15.30 -7.44 -10.93
N MET A 410 -15.60 -7.60 -9.63
CA MET A 410 -16.54 -8.65 -9.23
C MET A 410 -17.93 -8.32 -9.75
N ALA A 411 -18.68 -9.34 -10.18
CA ALA A 411 -19.99 -9.17 -10.80
C ALA A 411 -20.97 -8.32 -9.97
N ILE A 412 -20.91 -8.39 -8.64
CA ILE A 412 -21.79 -7.61 -7.76
C ILE A 412 -21.52 -6.09 -7.82
N LEU A 413 -20.29 -5.67 -8.19
CA LEU A 413 -19.92 -4.25 -8.33
C LEU A 413 -20.33 -3.62 -9.67
N ASP A 414 -20.90 -4.40 -10.60
CA ASP A 414 -21.39 -3.86 -11.88
C ASP A 414 -22.80 -3.25 -11.80
N ASP A 415 -23.25 -2.87 -10.60
CA ASP A 415 -24.48 -2.11 -10.41
C ASP A 415 -24.21 -0.59 -10.32
N VAL A 416 -25.03 0.22 -10.98
CA VAL A 416 -24.86 1.69 -11.01
C VAL A 416 -25.11 2.30 -9.63
N MET A 417 -26.12 1.83 -8.89
CA MET A 417 -26.44 2.36 -7.56
C MET A 417 -25.36 2.02 -6.56
N LEU A 418 -24.83 0.79 -6.60
CA LEU A 418 -23.69 0.41 -5.76
C LEU A 418 -22.45 1.26 -6.06
N ARG A 419 -22.16 1.56 -7.34
CA ARG A 419 -21.04 2.44 -7.72
C ARG A 419 -21.19 3.85 -7.17
N ILE A 420 -22.39 4.43 -7.24
CA ILE A 420 -22.66 5.77 -6.69
C ILE A 420 -22.52 5.76 -5.16
N HIS A 421 -23.13 4.78 -4.49
CA HIS A 421 -23.05 4.62 -3.02
C HIS A 421 -21.59 4.50 -2.54
N THR A 422 -20.85 3.54 -3.11
CA THR A 422 -19.48 3.25 -2.72
C THR A 422 -18.57 4.44 -2.98
N THR A 423 -18.67 5.08 -4.15
CA THR A 423 -17.88 6.27 -4.48
C THR A 423 -18.15 7.41 -3.49
N LEU A 424 -19.42 7.64 -3.12
CA LEU A 424 -19.79 8.71 -2.18
C LEU A 424 -19.29 8.42 -0.75
N ILE A 425 -19.45 7.19 -0.27
CA ILE A 425 -18.94 6.78 1.05
C ILE A 425 -17.41 6.90 1.11
N VAL A 426 -16.70 6.40 0.10
CA VAL A 426 -15.23 6.45 0.10
C VAL A 426 -14.72 7.90 -0.01
N LEU A 427 -15.41 8.74 -0.80
CA LEU A 427 -15.13 10.18 -0.85
C LEU A 427 -15.30 10.83 0.54
N SER A 428 -16.36 10.48 1.26
CA SER A 428 -16.60 11.02 2.60
C SER A 428 -15.50 10.61 3.59
N TYR A 429 -14.96 9.39 3.49
CA TYR A 429 -13.81 8.93 4.27
C TYR A 429 -12.53 9.70 3.93
N ALA A 430 -12.30 10.01 2.66
CA ALA A 430 -11.19 10.87 2.26
C ALA A 430 -11.34 12.30 2.84
N MET A 431 -12.56 12.82 2.97
CA MET A 431 -12.82 14.10 3.63
C MET A 431 -12.67 14.03 5.15
N VAL A 432 -13.08 12.95 5.80
CA VAL A 432 -12.79 12.67 7.23
C VAL A 432 -11.30 12.79 7.51
N PHE A 433 -10.47 12.22 6.63
CA PHE A 433 -9.03 12.35 6.74
C PHE A 433 -8.55 13.81 6.53
N LEU A 434 -9.10 14.54 5.56
CA LEU A 434 -8.82 15.97 5.37
C LEU A 434 -9.18 16.81 6.62
N ALA A 435 -10.31 16.54 7.27
CA ALA A 435 -10.70 17.20 8.52
C ALA A 435 -9.70 16.90 9.64
N ALA A 436 -9.22 15.67 9.77
CA ALA A 436 -8.18 15.33 10.73
C ALA A 436 -6.85 16.03 10.45
N VAL A 437 -6.46 16.20 9.18
CA VAL A 437 -5.28 16.99 8.78
C VAL A 437 -5.45 18.45 9.20
N LEU A 438 -6.59 19.07 8.90
CA LEU A 438 -6.89 20.45 9.31
C LEU A 438 -6.90 20.59 10.83
N GLY A 439 -7.47 19.62 11.55
CA GLY A 439 -7.46 19.56 13.01
C GLY A 439 -6.03 19.46 13.57
N ALA A 440 -5.19 18.60 12.99
CA ALA A 440 -3.80 18.45 13.40
C ALA A 440 -3.00 19.75 13.18
N MET A 441 -3.20 20.41 12.03
CA MET A 441 -2.61 21.72 11.73
C MET A 441 -3.06 22.79 12.73
N TYR A 442 -4.35 22.80 13.10
CA TYR A 442 -4.88 23.71 14.12
C TYR A 442 -4.25 23.46 15.49
N LEU A 443 -4.19 22.20 15.93
CA LEU A 443 -3.58 21.83 17.22
C LEU A 443 -2.09 22.22 17.27
N PHE A 444 -1.37 21.99 16.19
CA PHE A 444 0.03 22.37 16.06
C PHE A 444 0.18 23.88 16.25
N GLY A 445 -0.59 24.67 15.51
CA GLY A 445 -0.56 26.12 15.62
C GLY A 445 -0.95 26.65 16.99
N PHE A 446 -2.01 26.09 17.57
CA PHE A 446 -2.50 26.48 18.89
C PHE A 446 -1.45 26.26 19.98
N TYR A 447 -0.81 25.08 20.01
CA TYR A 447 0.20 24.76 21.02
C TYR A 447 1.55 25.39 20.76
N LEU A 448 1.96 25.57 19.50
CA LEU A 448 3.16 26.32 19.14
C LEU A 448 3.12 27.74 19.73
N LEU A 449 1.96 28.40 19.68
CA LEU A 449 1.81 29.79 20.12
C LEU A 449 1.57 29.95 21.62
N ARG A 450 0.79 29.05 22.24
CA ARG A 450 0.43 29.17 23.65
C ARG A 450 1.39 28.46 24.60
N ALA A 451 2.02 27.36 24.17
CA ALA A 451 2.82 26.52 25.03
C ALA A 451 3.86 25.69 24.23
N PRO A 452 4.88 26.32 23.62
CA PRO A 452 5.83 25.63 22.74
C PRO A 452 6.59 24.50 23.46
N ALA A 453 6.97 24.70 24.73
CA ALA A 453 7.61 23.66 25.54
C ALA A 453 6.70 22.42 25.72
N ALA A 454 5.43 22.66 26.04
CA ALA A 454 4.41 21.61 26.14
C ALA A 454 4.14 20.89 24.81
N SER A 455 4.23 21.62 23.68
CA SER A 455 4.11 21.04 22.33
C SER A 455 5.29 20.12 22.00
N VAL A 456 6.52 20.51 22.36
CA VAL A 456 7.71 19.66 22.25
C VAL A 456 7.56 18.40 23.10
N GLU A 457 7.15 18.54 24.36
CA GLU A 457 6.91 17.41 25.27
C GLU A 457 5.88 16.43 24.69
N ALA A 458 4.78 16.93 24.12
CA ALA A 458 3.75 16.09 23.50
C ALA A 458 4.29 15.31 22.29
N GLY A 459 5.06 15.95 21.40
CA GLY A 459 5.69 15.28 20.26
C GLY A 459 6.69 14.19 20.69
N VAL A 460 7.51 14.48 21.70
CA VAL A 460 8.47 13.51 22.28
C VAL A 460 7.72 12.34 22.90
N LEU A 461 6.64 12.61 23.63
CA LEU A 461 5.83 11.56 24.25
C LEU A 461 5.20 10.64 23.20
N ILE A 462 4.63 11.20 22.12
CA ILE A 462 4.07 10.41 21.01
C ILE A 462 5.15 9.53 20.37
N ALA A 463 6.34 10.09 20.13
CA ALA A 463 7.46 9.34 19.56
C ALA A 463 7.95 8.21 20.50
N ALA A 464 8.05 8.50 21.80
CA ALA A 464 8.43 7.54 22.83
C ALA A 464 7.40 6.41 22.98
N CYS A 465 6.10 6.73 22.91
CA CYS A 465 5.04 5.73 22.86
C CYS A 465 5.18 4.84 21.64
N GLY A 466 5.43 5.41 20.45
CA GLY A 466 5.70 4.63 19.24
C GLY A 466 6.94 3.73 19.35
N LEU A 467 8.01 4.22 19.99
CA LEU A 467 9.22 3.42 20.25
C LEU A 467 8.92 2.26 21.20
N ALA A 468 8.22 2.52 22.32
CA ALA A 468 7.80 1.50 23.27
C ALA A 468 6.90 0.45 22.61
N MET A 469 5.95 0.87 21.77
CA MET A 469 5.15 -0.02 20.94
C MET A 469 6.05 -0.92 20.09
N SER A 470 7.01 -0.33 19.36
CA SER A 470 7.91 -1.07 18.47
C SER A 470 8.78 -2.12 19.17
N THR A 471 9.05 -1.98 20.48
CA THR A 471 9.84 -2.93 21.26
C THR A 471 8.98 -3.96 22.01
N ILE A 472 7.83 -3.54 22.55
CA ILE A 472 6.96 -4.40 23.36
C ILE A 472 6.23 -5.40 22.47
N ALA A 473 5.72 -4.98 21.31
CA ALA A 473 4.91 -5.85 20.46
C ALA A 473 5.68 -7.04 19.87
N PRO A 474 6.89 -6.91 19.29
CA PRO A 474 7.64 -8.07 18.83
C PRO A 474 7.84 -9.08 19.94
N THR A 475 8.15 -8.61 21.17
CA THR A 475 8.35 -9.45 22.36
C THR A 475 7.08 -10.22 22.74
N VAL A 476 5.94 -9.55 22.80
CA VAL A 476 4.63 -10.17 23.06
C VAL A 476 4.25 -11.14 21.94
N PHE A 477 4.47 -10.78 20.67
CA PHE A 477 4.21 -11.65 19.52
C PHE A 477 5.12 -12.89 19.52
N THR A 478 6.40 -12.77 19.85
CA THR A 478 7.31 -13.93 19.97
C THR A 478 6.93 -14.84 21.14
N LEU A 479 6.54 -14.27 22.28
CA LEU A 479 6.06 -15.04 23.44
C LEU A 479 4.76 -15.77 23.11
N ALA A 480 3.81 -15.09 22.48
CA ALA A 480 2.54 -15.66 22.03
C ALA A 480 2.73 -16.75 20.97
N ALA A 481 3.65 -16.57 20.01
CA ALA A 481 3.98 -17.58 19.01
C ALA A 481 4.69 -18.81 19.59
N SER A 482 5.33 -18.67 20.76
CA SER A 482 6.01 -19.76 21.47
C SER A 482 5.14 -20.53 22.45
N SER A 483 3.89 -20.11 22.69
CA SER A 483 2.95 -20.78 23.59
C SER A 483 1.97 -21.68 22.83
N PRO A 484 1.65 -22.90 23.31
CA PRO A 484 0.78 -23.87 22.63
C PRO A 484 -0.72 -23.53 22.70
N VAL A 485 -1.06 -22.25 22.88
CA VAL A 485 -2.43 -21.77 23.09
C VAL A 485 -3.18 -21.72 21.76
N THR A 486 -4.34 -22.36 21.68
CA THR A 486 -5.17 -22.40 20.47
C THR A 486 -5.74 -21.02 20.11
N ALA A 487 -5.98 -20.76 18.82
CA ALA A 487 -6.52 -19.48 18.33
C ALA A 487 -7.82 -19.05 19.03
N ALA A 488 -8.63 -20.01 19.51
CA ALA A 488 -9.86 -19.77 20.27
C ALA A 488 -9.63 -19.18 21.67
N GLU A 489 -8.51 -19.48 22.33
CA GLU A 489 -8.14 -18.87 23.62
C GLU A 489 -7.50 -17.49 23.44
N MET A 490 -6.78 -17.26 22.35
CA MET A 490 -6.30 -15.92 21.97
C MET A 490 -7.46 -14.96 21.62
N LEU A 491 -8.60 -15.46 21.18
CA LEU A 491 -9.84 -14.69 20.98
C LEU A 491 -10.56 -14.30 22.29
N LYS A 492 -10.18 -14.86 23.45
CA LYS A 492 -10.65 -14.44 24.79
C LYS A 492 -9.75 -13.40 25.47
N LEU A 493 -8.51 -13.26 24.99
CA LEU A 493 -7.56 -12.21 25.36
C LEU A 493 -7.92 -10.76 24.94
N PRO A 494 -8.82 -10.45 23.99
CA PRO A 494 -9.18 -9.07 23.68
C PRO A 494 -9.74 -8.34 24.89
N GLY A 495 -10.52 -9.01 25.75
CA GLY A 495 -11.05 -8.39 26.97
C GLY A 495 -9.98 -8.03 27.99
N VAL A 496 -8.96 -8.88 28.15
CA VAL A 496 -7.83 -8.66 29.09
C VAL A 496 -6.84 -7.65 28.51
N ALA A 497 -6.56 -7.70 27.21
CA ALA A 497 -5.76 -6.69 26.52
C ALA A 497 -6.47 -5.33 26.48
N TYR A 498 -7.79 -5.31 26.30
CA TYR A 498 -8.64 -4.11 26.40
C TYR A 498 -8.65 -3.56 27.82
N ALA A 499 -8.81 -4.42 28.83
CA ALA A 499 -8.74 -4.03 30.24
C ALA A 499 -7.33 -3.54 30.63
N ALA A 500 -6.27 -4.17 30.14
CA ALA A 500 -4.89 -3.78 30.42
C ALA A 500 -4.49 -2.50 29.67
N ALA A 501 -4.94 -2.30 28.43
CA ALA A 501 -4.74 -1.07 27.68
C ALA A 501 -5.59 0.07 28.26
N ALA A 502 -6.83 -0.19 28.67
CA ALA A 502 -7.67 0.77 29.38
C ALA A 502 -7.09 1.12 30.76
N LEU A 503 -6.55 0.14 31.49
CA LEU A 503 -5.88 0.35 32.77
C LEU A 503 -4.56 1.11 32.58
N ALA A 504 -3.76 0.77 31.57
CA ALA A 504 -2.55 1.51 31.22
C ALA A 504 -2.90 2.94 30.79
N ALA A 505 -3.98 3.14 30.03
CA ALA A 505 -4.48 4.46 29.66
C ALA A 505 -4.95 5.25 30.87
N LEU A 506 -5.66 4.61 31.81
CA LEU A 506 -6.09 5.20 33.07
C LEU A 506 -4.89 5.57 33.95
N LEU A 507 -3.92 4.67 34.14
CA LEU A 507 -2.70 4.89 34.91
C LEU A 507 -1.81 5.96 34.29
N PHE A 508 -1.66 5.99 32.96
CA PHE A 508 -0.92 7.04 32.26
C PHE A 508 -1.68 8.36 32.20
N SER A 509 -3.02 8.35 32.13
CA SER A 509 -3.83 9.58 32.26
C SER A 509 -3.77 10.17 33.68
N ALA A 510 -3.34 9.37 34.67
CA ALA A 510 -2.98 9.84 35.99
C ALA A 510 -1.55 10.41 36.05
N ILE A 511 -0.64 10.16 35.10
CA ILE A 511 0.71 10.74 35.07
C ILE A 511 0.71 12.27 34.90
N PRO A 512 -0.20 12.93 34.16
CA PRO A 512 -0.40 14.38 34.20
C PRO A 512 -0.78 14.96 35.58
N SER A 513 -1.10 14.12 36.58
CA SER A 513 -1.23 14.54 37.98
C SER A 513 0.13 14.61 38.71
N LEU A 514 1.16 13.94 38.17
CA LEU A 514 2.54 14.11 38.56
C LEU A 514 3.05 15.39 37.87
N ARG A 515 3.58 16.34 38.65
CA ARG A 515 4.05 17.67 38.18
C ARG A 515 5.24 17.64 37.18
N LEU A 516 5.51 16.49 36.55
CA LEU A 516 6.66 16.25 35.67
C LEU A 516 6.49 16.80 34.24
N PHE A 517 5.26 16.93 33.73
CA PHE A 517 5.00 17.39 32.36
C PHE A 517 4.17 18.67 32.35
N ARG A 518 4.55 19.63 31.50
CA ARG A 518 3.81 20.89 31.25
C ARG A 518 2.83 20.76 30.10
N ALA A 519 2.87 19.66 29.35
CA ALA A 519 1.89 19.30 28.33
C ALA A 519 0.44 19.43 28.85
N PRO A 520 -0.49 20.03 28.08
CA PRO A 520 -1.88 20.13 28.48
C PRO A 520 -2.43 18.73 28.69
N ARG A 521 -3.12 18.51 29.81
CA ARG A 521 -3.63 17.19 30.24
C ARG A 521 -4.31 16.43 29.09
N ILE A 522 -5.06 17.14 28.24
CA ILE A 522 -5.76 16.61 27.06
C ILE A 522 -4.80 16.04 25.99
N ALA A 523 -3.64 16.64 25.74
CA ALA A 523 -2.67 16.13 24.75
C ALA A 523 -1.99 14.85 25.24
N CYS A 524 -1.65 14.77 26.52
CA CYS A 524 -1.16 13.53 27.13
C CYS A 524 -2.24 12.46 27.17
N THR A 525 -3.46 12.80 27.59
CA THR A 525 -4.59 11.87 27.58
C THR A 525 -4.91 11.39 26.17
N PHE A 526 -4.87 12.26 25.15
CA PHE A 526 -5.09 11.86 23.77
C PHE A 526 -3.95 10.97 23.25
N ALA A 527 -2.69 11.33 23.45
CA ALA A 527 -1.55 10.50 23.01
C ALA A 527 -1.60 9.11 23.66
N VAL A 528 -2.06 9.04 24.91
CA VAL A 528 -2.21 7.81 25.68
C VAL A 528 -3.46 7.02 25.28
N VAL A 529 -4.61 7.67 25.06
CA VAL A 529 -5.86 7.01 24.60
C VAL A 529 -5.72 6.56 23.16
N PHE A 530 -5.02 7.32 22.33
CA PHE A 530 -4.65 6.95 20.97
C PHE A 530 -3.64 5.80 20.98
N GLY A 531 -2.59 5.87 21.81
CA GLY A 531 -1.62 4.79 21.99
C GLY A 531 -2.26 3.51 22.56
N ALA A 532 -3.15 3.63 23.54
CA ALA A 532 -3.90 2.53 24.13
C ALA A 532 -4.97 1.96 23.19
N GLY A 533 -5.66 2.84 22.45
CA GLY A 533 -6.56 2.51 21.34
C GLY A 533 -5.83 1.87 20.16
N SER A 534 -4.54 2.13 20.02
CA SER A 534 -3.64 1.44 19.08
C SER A 534 -3.08 0.14 19.65
N LEU A 535 -3.05 -0.01 20.98
CA LEU A 535 -2.72 -1.26 21.67
C LEU A 535 -3.89 -2.24 21.67
N THR A 536 -5.14 -1.79 21.68
CA THR A 536 -6.31 -2.66 21.40
C THR A 536 -6.31 -3.17 19.96
N LEU A 537 -5.58 -2.49 19.06
CA LEU A 537 -5.28 -2.95 17.71
C LEU A 537 -4.13 -3.96 17.65
N ALA A 538 -3.54 -4.38 18.78
CA ALA A 538 -2.54 -5.46 18.84
C ALA A 538 -3.12 -6.86 18.54
N VAL A 539 -4.44 -6.98 18.34
CA VAL A 539 -5.09 -8.18 17.77
C VAL A 539 -4.87 -8.26 16.24
N LEU A 540 -4.36 -7.19 15.61
CA LEU A 540 -4.07 -7.12 14.17
C LEU A 540 -2.68 -7.72 13.81
N PRO A 541 -2.46 -8.09 12.54
CA PRO A 541 -1.20 -8.60 12.02
C PRO A 541 -0.04 -7.68 12.40
N HIS A 542 1.11 -8.29 12.72
CA HIS A 542 2.34 -7.62 13.13
C HIS A 542 2.69 -6.37 12.29
N GLY A 543 2.44 -6.42 10.97
CA GLY A 543 2.68 -5.30 10.06
C GLY A 543 1.87 -4.03 10.34
N TYR A 544 0.61 -4.15 10.76
CA TYR A 544 -0.23 -2.99 11.08
C TYR A 544 0.23 -2.30 12.36
N PHE A 545 0.54 -3.10 13.38
CA PHE A 545 1.07 -2.59 14.64
C PHE A 545 2.43 -1.89 14.43
N VAL A 546 3.34 -2.51 13.67
CA VAL A 546 4.63 -1.89 13.30
C VAL A 546 4.42 -0.62 12.49
N GLY A 547 3.43 -0.58 11.60
CA GLY A 547 3.03 0.60 10.85
C GLY A 547 2.64 1.75 11.78
N TRP A 548 1.75 1.50 12.74
CA TRP A 548 1.32 2.48 13.73
C TRP A 548 2.45 2.94 14.66
N ALA A 549 3.29 2.02 15.12
CA ALA A 549 4.47 2.35 15.92
C ALA A 549 5.39 3.31 15.14
N LYS A 550 5.66 3.02 13.86
CA LYS A 550 6.43 3.90 12.97
C LYS A 550 5.74 5.25 12.75
N THR A 551 4.43 5.27 12.52
CA THR A 551 3.66 6.52 12.37
C THR A 551 3.75 7.37 13.63
N ALA A 552 3.68 6.78 14.82
CA ALA A 552 3.83 7.49 16.08
C ALA A 552 5.27 8.00 16.29
N ILE A 553 6.30 7.18 16.00
CA ILE A 553 7.71 7.60 16.06
C ILE A 553 7.96 8.78 15.14
N TYR A 554 7.66 8.62 13.84
CA TYR A 554 7.96 9.64 12.83
C TYR A 554 7.06 10.86 12.99
N GLY A 555 5.78 10.67 13.28
CA GLY A 555 4.83 11.75 13.52
C GLY A 555 5.19 12.58 14.76
N GLY A 556 5.51 11.91 15.88
CA GLY A 556 5.97 12.58 17.10
C GLY A 556 7.29 13.32 16.91
N ALA A 557 8.28 12.69 16.26
CA ALA A 557 9.56 13.32 15.95
C ALA A 557 9.38 14.53 15.01
N ALA A 558 8.55 14.40 13.97
CA ALA A 558 8.23 15.50 13.07
C ALA A 558 7.52 16.65 13.79
N TRP A 559 6.59 16.36 14.70
CA TRP A 559 5.91 17.37 15.52
C TRP A 559 6.87 18.15 16.40
N THR A 560 7.77 17.43 17.09
CA THR A 560 8.81 18.04 17.93
C THR A 560 9.73 18.93 17.11
N LEU A 561 10.25 18.41 15.99
CA LEU A 561 11.14 19.16 15.10
C LEU A 561 10.44 20.39 14.53
N ALA A 562 9.19 20.26 14.06
CA ALA A 562 8.40 21.36 13.55
C ALA A 562 8.14 22.43 14.62
N THR A 563 7.91 22.04 15.87
CA THR A 563 7.72 22.98 16.99
C THR A 563 9.01 23.74 17.28
N LEU A 564 10.15 23.05 17.33
CA LEU A 564 11.47 23.68 17.56
C LEU A 564 11.84 24.66 16.44
N ILE A 565 11.68 24.24 15.18
CA ILE A 565 11.92 25.09 14.01
C ILE A 565 10.95 26.28 14.02
N GLY A 566 9.66 26.05 14.29
CA GLY A 566 8.65 27.10 14.35
C GLY A 566 8.95 28.14 15.43
N ALA A 567 9.34 27.69 16.63
CA ALA A 567 9.74 28.59 17.72
C ALA A 567 11.00 29.39 17.37
N ALA A 568 11.99 28.76 16.71
CA ALA A 568 13.20 29.43 16.24
C ALA A 568 12.90 30.45 15.12
N LEU A 569 12.00 30.12 14.19
CA LEU A 569 11.58 31.06 13.14
C LEU A 569 10.82 32.25 13.72
N LEU A 570 9.92 32.01 14.68
CA LEU A 570 9.19 33.08 15.36
C LEU A 570 10.14 34.01 16.14
N SER A 571 11.18 33.48 16.78
CA SER A 571 12.18 34.31 17.47
C SER A 571 13.07 35.11 16.51
N LEU A 572 13.43 34.54 15.35
CA LEU A 572 14.16 35.26 14.29
C LEU A 572 13.31 36.37 13.65
N LEU A 573 12.03 36.11 13.41
CA LEU A 573 11.10 37.07 12.82
C LEU A 573 10.79 38.22 13.80
N SER A 574 10.58 37.91 15.09
CA SER A 574 10.34 38.93 16.11
C SER A 574 11.57 39.83 16.34
N ALA A 575 12.78 39.24 16.29
CA ALA A 575 14.03 39.99 16.34
C ALA A 575 14.18 40.96 15.16
N ARG A 576 13.80 40.55 13.94
CA ARG A 576 13.81 41.46 12.77
C ARG A 576 12.79 42.59 12.86
N THR A 577 11.59 42.33 13.41
CA THR A 577 10.59 43.39 13.62
C THR A 577 11.00 44.38 14.71
N ALA A 578 11.75 43.93 15.72
CA ALA A 578 12.29 44.81 16.76
C ALA A 578 13.41 45.72 16.23
N VAL A 579 14.21 45.24 15.27
CA VAL A 579 15.28 46.02 14.61
C VAL A 579 14.73 47.03 13.58
N LEU A 580 13.52 46.82 13.06
CA LEU A 580 12.86 47.68 12.06
C LEU A 580 11.76 48.58 12.66
N ALA A 581 11.55 48.57 13.98
CA ALA A 581 10.54 49.40 14.63
C ALA A 581 10.98 50.89 14.62
N PRO A 582 10.24 51.80 13.97
CA PRO A 582 10.54 53.21 14.07
C PRO A 582 10.19 53.72 15.48
N ALA A 583 11.09 54.52 16.05
CA ALA A 583 10.83 55.23 17.29
C ALA A 583 9.86 56.41 17.04
N SER A 584 8.56 56.19 17.20
CA SER A 584 7.53 57.24 17.40
C SER A 584 6.19 56.54 17.69
N GLY A 585 5.42 56.83 18.75
CA GLY A 585 5.10 58.16 19.25
C GLY A 585 3.99 58.79 18.40
N GLY A 586 2.76 58.25 18.43
CA GLY A 586 1.65 58.80 17.65
C GLY A 586 0.34 58.05 17.80
N SER A 587 -0.56 58.60 18.62
CA SER A 587 -1.98 58.21 18.75
C SER A 587 -2.75 58.60 17.48
N GLY A 588 -2.84 57.68 16.52
CA GLY A 588 -3.68 57.83 15.32
C GLY A 588 -4.70 56.70 15.25
N GLY A 589 -5.97 57.00 15.48
CA GLY A 589 -7.07 56.05 15.35
C GLY A 589 -7.14 55.50 13.93
N ALA A 590 -6.76 54.23 13.76
CA ALA A 590 -6.89 53.53 12.49
C ALA A 590 -8.38 53.30 12.20
N ARG A 591 -8.88 53.88 11.10
CA ARG A 591 -10.19 53.60 10.53
C ARG A 591 -10.27 52.11 10.20
N VAL A 592 -11.09 51.37 10.95
CA VAL A 592 -11.40 49.97 10.67
C VAL A 592 -12.34 49.92 9.47
N SER A 593 -11.86 49.34 8.36
CA SER A 593 -12.65 49.11 7.15
C SER A 593 -13.81 48.15 7.44
N LEU A 594 -15.00 48.44 6.92
CA LEU A 594 -16.19 47.59 7.08
C LEU A 594 -16.01 46.19 6.44
N TYR A 595 -15.00 46.00 5.60
CA TYR A 595 -14.62 44.73 4.98
C TYR A 595 -13.56 43.92 5.75
N ASP A 596 -13.05 44.43 6.89
CA ASP A 596 -12.05 43.75 7.73
C ASP A 596 -12.65 42.82 8.79
N ARG A 597 -13.98 42.61 8.78
CA ARG A 597 -14.62 41.59 9.63
C ARG A 597 -14.69 40.26 8.89
N PRO A 598 -13.90 39.23 9.24
CA PRO A 598 -14.39 37.88 9.05
C PRO A 598 -15.60 37.74 9.98
N ILE A 599 -16.78 37.46 9.44
CA ILE A 599 -17.98 37.05 10.20
C ILE A 599 -17.65 35.72 10.86
N LEU A 600 -16.81 35.71 11.90
CA LEU A 600 -16.30 34.54 12.60
C LEU A 600 -17.40 33.49 12.81
N ALA A 601 -17.39 32.42 12.02
CA ALA A 601 -18.13 31.19 12.30
C ALA A 601 -17.48 30.51 13.51
N GLY A 602 -17.74 31.05 14.69
CA GLY A 602 -17.10 30.60 15.91
C GLY A 602 -17.01 31.64 17.02
N ALA A 603 -17.06 32.94 16.72
CA ALA A 603 -16.99 33.96 17.76
C ALA A 603 -18.34 34.16 18.43
N LEU A 604 -18.36 34.24 19.76
CA LEU A 604 -19.47 34.85 20.47
C LEU A 604 -19.48 36.37 20.19
N PRO A 605 -20.64 37.04 20.19
CA PRO A 605 -20.68 38.48 20.40
C PRO A 605 -19.86 38.84 21.65
N GLY A 606 -18.74 39.56 21.47
CA GLY A 606 -17.79 39.89 22.55
C GLY A 606 -16.36 39.38 22.37
N ASP A 607 -16.10 38.39 21.50
CA ASP A 607 -14.73 37.89 21.24
C ASP A 607 -13.85 38.91 20.48
N GLU A 608 -14.43 40.00 19.97
CA GLU A 608 -13.69 41.09 19.30
C GLU A 608 -12.81 41.91 20.28
N GLN A 609 -13.08 41.85 21.59
CA GLN A 609 -12.57 42.78 22.60
C GLN A 609 -11.49 42.19 23.54
N GLY A 610 -11.18 40.90 23.48
CA GLY A 610 -10.21 40.25 24.38
C GLY A 610 -8.75 40.29 23.89
N ALA A 611 -7.80 40.44 24.82
CA ALA A 611 -6.34 40.39 24.59
C ALA A 611 -5.79 39.02 24.11
N SER A 612 -6.65 38.04 23.85
CA SER A 612 -6.33 36.64 23.49
C SER A 612 -6.47 36.36 21.99
N ARG A 613 -6.01 37.27 21.12
CA ARG A 613 -6.16 37.11 19.67
C ARG A 613 -5.24 36.00 19.15
N LEU A 614 -5.81 34.84 18.84
CA LEU A 614 -5.14 33.85 18.01
C LEU A 614 -4.88 34.48 16.63
N PRO A 615 -3.78 34.11 15.94
CA PRO A 615 -3.50 34.67 14.62
C PRO A 615 -4.61 34.35 13.61
N ARG A 616 -4.83 35.25 12.65
CA ARG A 616 -5.86 35.09 11.59
C ARG A 616 -5.79 33.73 10.88
N TRP A 617 -4.59 33.21 10.60
CA TRP A 617 -4.41 31.92 9.93
C TRP A 617 -4.94 30.71 10.73
N LEU A 618 -4.99 30.82 12.06
CA LEU A 618 -5.55 29.77 12.91
C LEU A 618 -7.08 29.81 12.92
N HIS A 619 -7.66 31.02 12.81
CA HIS A 619 -9.09 31.17 12.54
C HIS A 619 -9.45 30.62 11.15
N GLU A 620 -8.67 30.93 10.11
CA GLU A 620 -8.88 30.37 8.77
C GLU A 620 -8.86 28.84 8.78
N LEU A 621 -7.97 28.21 9.55
CA LEU A 621 -7.94 26.76 9.74
C LEU A 621 -9.22 26.23 10.40
N ASP A 622 -9.67 26.84 11.49
CA ASP A 622 -10.91 26.45 12.19
C ASP A 622 -12.15 26.57 11.28
N TRP A 623 -12.18 27.61 10.45
CA TRP A 623 -13.22 27.80 9.44
C TRP A 623 -13.20 26.75 8.34
N CYS A 624 -12.04 26.52 7.73
CA CYS A 624 -11.86 25.46 6.73
C CYS A 624 -12.30 24.11 7.30
N HIS A 625 -11.91 23.86 8.55
CA HIS A 625 -12.27 22.65 9.26
C HIS A 625 -13.79 22.49 9.42
N LEU A 626 -14.49 23.54 9.88
CA LEU A 626 -15.94 23.51 10.01
C LEU A 626 -16.66 23.28 8.67
N ILE A 627 -16.20 23.88 7.58
CA ILE A 627 -16.77 23.65 6.24
C ILE A 627 -16.66 22.17 5.88
N VAL A 628 -15.48 21.57 6.06
CA VAL A 628 -15.26 20.14 5.77
C VAL A 628 -16.11 19.25 6.68
N LEU A 629 -16.24 19.56 7.97
CA LEU A 629 -17.10 18.80 8.90
C LEU A 629 -18.56 18.73 8.45
N ASN A 630 -19.12 19.85 7.98
CA ASN A 630 -20.49 19.88 7.47
C ASN A 630 -20.65 19.04 6.20
N ILE A 631 -19.68 19.10 5.29
CA ILE A 631 -19.70 18.29 4.06
C ILE A 631 -19.62 16.80 4.41
N ILE A 632 -18.75 16.41 5.34
CA ILE A 632 -18.63 15.03 5.83
C ILE A 632 -19.98 14.53 6.38
N PHE A 633 -20.63 15.31 7.23
CA PHE A 633 -21.90 14.94 7.83
C PHE A 633 -22.97 14.64 6.78
N VAL A 634 -23.09 15.50 5.76
CA VAL A 634 -24.07 15.31 4.67
C VAL A 634 -23.67 14.13 3.78
N ALA A 635 -22.41 14.06 3.36
CA ALA A 635 -21.93 13.01 2.45
C ALA A 635 -22.03 11.61 3.07
N LEU A 636 -21.66 11.45 4.35
CA LEU A 636 -21.82 10.18 5.08
C LEU A 636 -23.29 9.80 5.21
N PHE A 637 -24.17 10.75 5.53
CA PHE A 637 -25.61 10.48 5.64
C PHE A 637 -26.18 9.99 4.31
N VAL A 638 -25.98 10.76 3.24
CA VAL A 638 -26.49 10.41 1.90
C VAL A 638 -25.90 9.10 1.43
N GLY A 639 -24.59 8.89 1.60
CA GLY A 639 -23.93 7.63 1.29
C GLY A 639 -24.58 6.46 2.03
N THR A 640 -24.79 6.57 3.35
CA THR A 640 -25.36 5.49 4.17
C THR A 640 -26.80 5.16 3.74
N ILE A 641 -27.62 6.17 3.44
CA ILE A 641 -28.99 5.98 2.95
C ILE A 641 -29.01 5.34 1.56
N LEU A 642 -28.16 5.78 0.63
CA LEU A 642 -28.06 5.15 -0.69
C LEU A 642 -27.64 3.68 -0.59
N GLY A 643 -26.78 3.34 0.37
CA GLY A 643 -26.39 1.96 0.66
C GLY A 643 -27.57 1.12 1.15
N ALA A 644 -28.38 1.69 2.06
CA ALA A 644 -29.59 1.04 2.56
C ALA A 644 -30.63 0.80 1.45
N ILE A 645 -30.82 1.75 0.55
CA ILE A 645 -31.72 1.61 -0.61
C ILE A 645 -31.23 0.48 -1.53
N TRP A 646 -29.93 0.45 -1.82
CA TRP A 646 -29.35 -0.61 -2.66
C TRP A 646 -29.43 -1.99 -1.99
N ALA A 647 -29.22 -2.07 -0.67
CA ALA A 647 -29.34 -3.32 0.09
C ALA A 647 -30.78 -3.86 0.06
N ASP A 648 -31.79 -2.98 0.14
CA ASP A 648 -33.20 -3.37 0.01
C ASP A 648 -33.48 -3.96 -1.37
N TYR A 649 -32.98 -3.31 -2.41
CA TYR A 649 -33.12 -3.78 -3.79
C TYR A 649 -32.42 -5.12 -4.04
N SER A 650 -31.22 -5.32 -3.46
CA SER A 650 -30.37 -6.48 -3.77
C SER A 650 -30.64 -7.69 -2.87
N TRP A 651 -30.95 -7.46 -1.59
CA TRP A 651 -31.08 -8.50 -0.56
C TRP A 651 -32.47 -8.53 0.09
N GLY A 652 -33.41 -7.68 -0.33
CA GLY A 652 -34.78 -7.64 0.19
C GLY A 652 -34.92 -7.04 1.58
N ARG A 653 -33.89 -6.34 2.08
CA ARG A 653 -33.92 -5.60 3.35
C ARG A 653 -32.97 -4.40 3.32
N PRO A 654 -33.34 -3.25 3.92
CA PRO A 654 -32.52 -2.04 3.84
C PRO A 654 -31.32 -2.03 4.78
N TRP A 655 -31.26 -2.94 5.75
CA TRP A 655 -30.17 -2.98 6.73
C TRP A 655 -29.93 -4.39 7.26
N GLY A 656 -28.67 -4.79 7.35
CA GLY A 656 -28.24 -6.12 7.74
C GLY A 656 -27.58 -6.23 9.11
N TRP A 657 -27.24 -5.10 9.74
CA TRP A 657 -26.34 -5.03 10.91
C TRP A 657 -24.96 -5.63 10.63
N ASP A 658 -24.55 -5.62 9.36
CA ASP A 658 -23.21 -6.04 8.98
C ASP A 658 -22.18 -5.07 9.58
N PRO A 659 -21.00 -5.55 10.00
CA PRO A 659 -19.95 -4.69 10.55
C PRO A 659 -19.68 -3.43 9.72
N LYS A 660 -19.67 -3.50 8.38
CA LYS A 660 -19.40 -2.30 7.55
C LYS A 660 -20.52 -1.27 7.64
N GLU A 661 -21.77 -1.72 7.70
CA GLU A 661 -22.95 -0.86 7.86
C GLU A 661 -22.95 -0.16 9.23
N VAL A 662 -22.71 -0.93 10.30
CA VAL A 662 -22.67 -0.43 11.68
C VAL A 662 -21.56 0.61 11.86
N PHE A 663 -20.38 0.36 11.31
CA PHE A 663 -19.28 1.31 11.42
C PHE A 663 -19.45 2.56 10.55
N ALA A 664 -20.10 2.47 9.39
CA ALA A 664 -20.49 3.65 8.62
C ALA A 664 -21.45 4.54 9.43
N MET A 665 -22.48 3.94 10.04
CA MET A 665 -23.42 4.64 10.94
C MET A 665 -22.72 5.25 12.16
N ASN A 666 -21.85 4.51 12.84
CA ASN A 666 -21.09 5.02 13.98
C ASN A 666 -20.21 6.21 13.59
N THR A 667 -19.57 6.15 12.43
CA THR A 667 -18.76 7.27 11.92
C THR A 667 -19.64 8.51 11.73
N TRP A 668 -20.83 8.35 11.13
CA TRP A 668 -21.78 9.45 10.97
C TRP A 668 -22.22 10.05 12.32
N ILE A 669 -22.58 9.22 13.30
CA ILE A 669 -22.96 9.66 14.67
C ILE A 669 -21.83 10.43 15.34
N VAL A 670 -20.57 9.97 15.21
CA VAL A 670 -19.41 10.68 15.76
C VAL A 670 -19.30 12.08 15.14
N TYR A 671 -19.42 12.22 13.82
CA TYR A 671 -19.35 13.53 13.18
C TYR A 671 -20.55 14.44 13.51
N ALA A 672 -21.74 13.87 13.70
CA ALA A 672 -22.89 14.60 14.24
C ALA A 672 -22.59 15.14 15.65
N ALA A 673 -22.01 14.31 16.52
CA ALA A 673 -21.62 14.70 17.88
C ALA A 673 -20.52 15.77 17.88
N ILE A 674 -19.54 15.71 16.97
CA ILE A 674 -18.50 16.73 16.82
C ILE A 674 -19.12 18.10 16.54
N ILE A 675 -20.03 18.15 15.56
CA ILE A 675 -20.74 19.37 15.19
C ILE A 675 -21.59 19.87 16.36
N HIS A 676 -22.29 18.97 17.07
CA HIS A 676 -23.11 19.33 18.22
C HIS A 676 -22.29 19.89 19.39
N ILE A 677 -21.19 19.23 19.78
CA ILE A 677 -20.30 19.66 20.86
C ILE A 677 -19.75 21.06 20.56
N ARG A 678 -19.44 21.36 19.30
CA ARG A 678 -18.96 22.69 18.88
C ARG A 678 -19.92 23.82 19.28
N PHE A 679 -21.23 23.59 19.33
CA PHE A 679 -22.21 24.60 19.73
C PHE A 679 -22.26 24.83 21.25
N VAL A 680 -21.78 23.87 22.05
CA VAL A 680 -21.86 23.90 23.52
C VAL A 680 -20.57 24.42 24.15
N VAL A 681 -19.42 24.13 23.55
CA VAL A 681 -18.11 24.44 24.14
C VAL A 681 -17.61 25.86 23.83
N ARG A 682 -16.85 26.43 24.77
CA ARG A 682 -16.22 27.75 24.62
C ARG A 682 -15.07 27.75 23.61
N ASP A 683 -14.12 26.81 23.73
CA ASP A 683 -12.95 26.69 22.84
C ASP A 683 -13.27 25.79 21.62
N ARG A 684 -14.17 26.25 20.76
CA ARG A 684 -14.74 25.49 19.62
C ARG A 684 -13.70 24.82 18.73
N GLY A 685 -12.67 25.57 18.30
CA GLY A 685 -11.63 25.04 17.41
C GLY A 685 -10.76 23.96 18.06
N LEU A 686 -10.47 24.09 19.36
CA LEU A 686 -9.66 23.10 20.09
C LEU A 686 -10.39 21.76 20.19
N TRP A 687 -11.65 21.79 20.60
CA TRP A 687 -12.45 20.58 20.77
C TRP A 687 -12.73 19.89 19.45
N THR A 688 -13.15 20.65 18.43
CA THR A 688 -13.40 20.05 17.11
C THR A 688 -12.16 19.45 16.50
N ALA A 689 -10.99 20.10 16.65
CA ALA A 689 -9.73 19.54 16.17
C ALA A 689 -9.43 18.18 16.81
N TRP A 690 -9.42 18.08 18.15
CA TRP A 690 -9.18 16.80 18.83
C TRP A 690 -10.19 15.72 18.45
N LEU A 691 -11.48 16.05 18.45
CA LEU A 691 -12.52 15.07 18.14
C LEU A 691 -12.46 14.60 16.68
N SER A 692 -11.96 15.42 15.75
CA SER A 692 -11.78 15.01 14.35
C SER A 692 -10.64 14.02 14.18
N LEU A 693 -9.57 14.14 14.98
CA LEU A 693 -8.55 13.09 15.04
C LEU A 693 -9.13 11.78 15.61
N VAL A 694 -9.99 11.84 16.65
CA VAL A 694 -10.71 10.65 17.18
C VAL A 694 -11.63 10.06 16.11
N GLY A 695 -12.44 10.88 15.44
CA GLY A 695 -13.36 10.44 14.40
C GLY A 695 -12.64 9.80 13.22
N CYS A 696 -11.48 10.34 12.82
CA CYS A 696 -10.62 9.72 11.82
C CYS A 696 -10.04 8.38 12.29
N ALA A 697 -9.71 8.21 13.57
CA ALA A 697 -9.25 6.93 14.11
C ALA A 697 -10.35 5.86 14.07
N VAL A 698 -11.60 6.23 14.40
CA VAL A 698 -12.77 5.35 14.28
C VAL A 698 -13.03 4.95 12.82
N MET A 699 -12.95 5.90 11.89
CA MET A 699 -13.05 5.62 10.46
C MET A 699 -11.91 4.71 9.98
N ALA A 700 -10.67 4.93 10.44
CA ALA A 700 -9.52 4.12 10.06
C ALA A 700 -9.65 2.68 10.56
N PHE A 701 -10.21 2.50 11.76
CA PHE A 701 -10.59 1.19 12.25
C PHE A 701 -11.57 0.50 11.31
N ASN A 702 -12.65 1.18 10.91
CA ASN A 702 -13.61 0.62 9.95
C ASN A 702 -12.91 0.23 8.64
N TRP A 703 -12.19 1.18 8.05
CA TRP A 703 -11.58 1.01 6.74
C TRP A 703 -10.54 -0.09 6.68
N TYR A 704 -9.76 -0.29 7.74
CA TYR A 704 -8.72 -1.32 7.75
C TYR A 704 -9.23 -2.62 8.39
N VAL A 705 -9.65 -2.58 9.66
CA VAL A 705 -9.94 -3.78 10.47
C VAL A 705 -11.14 -4.52 9.93
N VAL A 706 -12.25 -3.81 9.69
CA VAL A 706 -13.48 -4.45 9.23
C VAL A 706 -13.27 -5.07 7.84
N ASN A 707 -12.55 -4.38 6.95
CA ASN A 707 -12.29 -4.90 5.61
C ASN A 707 -11.33 -6.09 5.57
N THR A 708 -10.39 -6.21 6.53
CA THR A 708 -9.33 -7.23 6.46
C THR A 708 -9.46 -8.37 7.48
N HIS A 709 -10.22 -8.18 8.57
CA HIS A 709 -10.29 -9.14 9.69
C HIS A 709 -11.68 -9.61 10.05
N ILE A 710 -12.73 -8.92 9.59
CA ILE A 710 -14.11 -9.26 9.93
C ILE A 710 -14.84 -9.72 8.66
N VAL A 711 -15.24 -10.99 8.64
CA VAL A 711 -15.97 -11.56 7.51
C VAL A 711 -17.45 -11.18 7.63
N GLY A 712 -17.94 -10.46 6.63
CA GLY A 712 -19.34 -10.05 6.48
C GLY A 712 -19.84 -10.18 5.03
N LEU A 713 -21.13 -9.88 4.80
CA LEU A 713 -21.74 -9.91 3.46
C LEU A 713 -21.11 -8.90 2.49
N HIS A 714 -20.35 -7.93 3.02
CA HIS A 714 -19.64 -6.93 2.23
C HIS A 714 -18.15 -7.27 1.99
N SER A 715 -17.69 -8.49 2.28
CA SER A 715 -16.26 -8.88 2.18
C SER A 715 -15.71 -9.00 0.75
N TYR A 716 -16.45 -8.50 -0.24
CA TYR A 716 -16.05 -8.48 -1.64
C TYR A 716 -14.87 -7.52 -1.90
N ALA A 717 -14.68 -6.46 -1.09
CA ALA A 717 -13.71 -5.38 -1.35
C ALA A 717 -12.23 -5.71 -1.07
#